data_AF-A0A1J5FJD1-F1
#
_entry.id   AF-A0A1J5FJD1-F1
#
_cell.length_a   1.000
_cell.length_b   1.000
_cell.length_c   1.000
_cell.angle_alpha   90.00
_cell.angle_beta   90.00
_cell.angle_gamma   90.00
#
_symmetry.space_group_name_H-M   'P 1'
#
loop_
_entity.id
_entity.type
_entity.pdbx_description
1 polymer ?
#
loop_
_entity_poly.entity_id
_entity_poly.type
_entity_poly.pdbx_seq_one_letter_code
_entity_poly.pdbx_strand_id
1 'polypeptide(L)'
;MNKFFIISFLSLLIIFSPGLRAQNDDVCGTISGDAPPYIPTSGVLRVFVIFAQFKDDPQIENNGWAKNSYPTWANTFVNAYPSEGERYAWNNLSQYFNEMSNGTFQVLGDVYNSLVITDNNESYYSTIGQVNREIIMKVDPYVNFAVYDNLNGNLPGTDGIVDFIYIIYRNASDRLMNYTGKALLNVSATLYVDGKRIINNTDIGGGVQQQGGYNGRDYTLYVAAHELGHYFFGSGHIDFVSNLALMTDLPVWNSSRGMHSFERYKLGWISYTDITTDGEVTMTDYMTTDQVCRVPISNNEYFLIENRKRTSPHDKAGDIGFYIYRILYPELRYPWIDVLCADGNWNFNVNTSNHTLTRTTPNKNGKDEMNFYQEVAGFKYACYIPVYHEDAAWGDTEDAFDLTFNNVLSPASNPHTYNWGPLSFTIEVIGSNTIQFYFTDPYAGKPAKPQNLQVSSSVSNNPLLTWNANSELDLTGYSIDRAEGTGAGLTWESGIAQTSSTSYVDYDVALNPVFEDEISYRIRAYDSLGKYSVYSEIAWIGDAVLHKYVAGADINFNFYLDNAFPNPFNPSTNINYEIPKDGMVTLKVFNILGSEVKTLVSDFKTRGKYRVVFDAKNLPSGLYIYELISGNYKVSKKLLLMK
;
A
#
# COMPACT_ATOMS: atom_id res chain seq x y z
N MET A 1 57.37 -42.12 37.84
CA MET A 1 56.17 -42.85 37.38
C MET A 1 55.03 -41.85 37.26
N ASN A 2 54.48 -41.73 36.04
CA ASN A 2 53.14 -41.28 35.62
C ASN A 2 52.57 -39.88 36.00
N LYS A 3 52.61 -38.98 34.99
CA LYS A 3 51.48 -38.37 34.24
C LYS A 3 50.21 -37.97 35.00
N PHE A 4 49.74 -36.73 34.78
CA PHE A 4 48.49 -36.45 34.05
C PHE A 4 48.46 -35.01 33.49
N PHE A 5 47.87 -34.88 32.30
CA PHE A 5 47.76 -33.71 31.43
C PHE A 5 46.68 -32.71 31.89
N ILE A 6 46.90 -31.41 31.66
CA ILE A 6 45.85 -30.39 31.61
C ILE A 6 45.59 -30.06 30.14
N ILE A 7 44.36 -30.26 29.68
CA ILE A 7 43.84 -29.70 28.42
C ILE A 7 42.62 -28.87 28.80
N SER A 8 42.67 -27.56 28.52
CA SER A 8 41.48 -26.70 28.51
C SER A 8 40.86 -26.77 27.12
N PHE A 9 39.61 -27.21 27.04
CA PHE A 9 38.75 -27.01 25.87
C PHE A 9 37.61 -26.06 26.28
N LEU A 10 37.63 -24.85 25.75
CA LEU A 10 36.48 -23.95 25.72
C LEU A 10 35.79 -24.20 24.38
N SER A 11 34.75 -25.03 24.36
CA SER A 11 33.89 -25.20 23.20
C SER A 11 32.73 -24.21 23.31
N LEU A 12 32.82 -23.10 22.58
CA LEU A 12 31.69 -22.25 22.27
C LEU A 12 30.81 -23.04 21.29
N LEU A 13 29.63 -23.49 21.72
CA LEU A 13 28.62 -24.04 20.82
C LEU A 13 28.04 -22.85 20.02
N ILE A 14 28.52 -22.68 18.79
CA ILE A 14 27.82 -21.89 17.77
C ILE A 14 26.65 -22.77 17.31
N ILE A 15 25.44 -22.40 17.70
CA ILE A 15 24.24 -22.97 17.10
C ILE A 15 24.10 -22.30 15.74
N PHE A 16 24.57 -22.98 14.69
CA PHE A 16 24.17 -22.67 13.32
C PHE A 16 22.71 -23.07 13.15
N SER A 17 21.84 -22.08 12.96
CA SER A 17 20.57 -22.32 12.26
C SER A 17 20.89 -22.51 10.78
N PRO A 18 20.60 -23.66 10.18
CA PRO A 18 20.73 -23.83 8.74
C PRO A 18 19.50 -23.20 8.06
N GLY A 19 19.75 -22.28 7.13
CA GLY A 19 18.81 -21.92 6.07
C GLY A 19 17.93 -20.72 6.37
N LEU A 20 18.25 -19.59 5.72
CA LEU A 20 17.42 -19.03 4.65
C LEU A 20 18.29 -18.06 3.84
N ARG A 21 18.04 -18.06 2.54
CA ARG A 21 18.91 -17.57 1.47
C ARG A 21 18.81 -16.04 1.42
N ALA A 22 19.90 -15.35 1.07
CA ALA A 22 19.72 -14.07 0.36
C ALA A 22 18.76 -14.35 -0.79
N GLN A 23 17.68 -13.58 -0.90
CA GLN A 23 16.86 -13.68 -2.08
C GLN A 23 17.76 -13.33 -3.25
N ASN A 24 17.91 -14.27 -4.19
CA ASN A 24 18.38 -13.90 -5.52
C ASN A 24 17.22 -13.10 -6.11
N ASP A 25 17.14 -11.82 -5.81
CA ASP A 25 16.21 -10.91 -6.49
C ASP A 25 16.87 -10.39 -7.76
N ASP A 26 16.18 -10.53 -8.88
CA ASP A 26 16.64 -10.37 -10.26
C ASP A 26 16.97 -8.92 -10.68
N VAL A 27 17.19 -7.99 -9.73
CA VAL A 27 17.27 -6.55 -10.02
C VAL A 27 18.59 -5.89 -9.64
N CYS A 28 19.23 -6.26 -8.52
CA CYS A 28 20.51 -5.67 -8.07
C CYS A 28 21.43 -6.73 -7.46
N GLY A 29 22.72 -6.70 -7.82
CA GLY A 29 23.67 -7.74 -7.40
C GLY A 29 24.64 -7.28 -6.32
N THR A 30 24.45 -7.69 -5.07
CA THR A 30 25.52 -7.63 -4.07
C THR A 30 26.31 -8.94 -4.07
N ILE A 31 27.59 -8.93 -3.71
CA ILE A 31 28.28 -10.20 -3.41
C ILE A 31 28.31 -10.43 -1.90
N SER A 32 27.89 -11.64 -1.52
CA SER A 32 27.87 -12.14 -0.15
C SER A 32 29.27 -12.10 0.48
N GLY A 33 29.45 -11.20 1.46
CA GLY A 33 30.64 -11.09 2.27
C GLY A 33 30.42 -10.08 3.40
N ASP A 34 30.67 -10.51 4.63
CA ASP A 34 30.39 -9.78 5.87
C ASP A 34 31.22 -8.47 6.01
N ALA A 35 30.71 -7.36 5.42
CA ALA A 35 31.24 -5.96 5.39
C ALA A 35 32.58 -5.81 4.62
N PRO A 36 32.98 -4.67 3.95
CA PRO A 36 32.76 -3.20 4.15
C PRO A 36 32.61 -2.39 2.79
N PRO A 37 32.80 -1.04 2.60
CA PRO A 37 33.03 0.09 3.52
C PRO A 37 32.02 1.25 3.34
N TYR A 38 32.02 2.15 4.33
CA TYR A 38 31.25 3.41 4.30
C TYR A 38 32.00 4.45 3.50
N ILE A 39 31.46 5.02 2.43
CA ILE A 39 31.97 6.32 1.96
C ILE A 39 31.67 7.40 3.02
N PRO A 40 32.41 8.53 3.04
CA PRO A 40 32.05 9.65 3.92
C PRO A 40 30.58 10.03 3.72
N THR A 41 29.84 10.18 4.83
CA THR A 41 28.47 10.72 4.78
C THR A 41 28.46 12.25 4.78
N SER A 42 29.61 12.90 4.65
CA SER A 42 29.70 14.36 4.54
C SER A 42 30.84 14.77 3.61
N GLY A 43 30.78 16.00 3.11
CA GLY A 43 31.76 16.51 2.16
C GLY A 43 31.40 16.19 0.71
N VAL A 44 32.40 15.93 -0.12
CA VAL A 44 32.24 15.76 -1.57
C VAL A 44 32.77 14.40 -2.00
N LEU A 45 31.94 13.63 -2.70
CA LEU A 45 32.37 12.49 -3.50
C LEU A 45 32.51 12.93 -4.96
N ARG A 46 33.73 12.82 -5.50
CA ARG A 46 34.02 13.06 -6.92
C ARG A 46 33.77 11.78 -7.73
N VAL A 47 32.93 11.86 -8.75
CA VAL A 47 32.54 10.71 -9.60
C VAL A 47 32.84 10.98 -11.07
N PHE A 48 33.04 9.92 -11.85
CA PHE A 48 33.13 10.00 -13.31
C PHE A 48 32.07 9.15 -13.99
N VAL A 49 31.34 9.68 -14.97
CA VAL A 49 30.20 9.00 -15.60
C VAL A 49 30.46 8.72 -17.09
N ILE A 50 30.25 7.48 -17.50
CA ILE A 50 30.41 7.03 -18.89
C ILE A 50 29.11 6.39 -19.37
N PHE A 51 28.58 6.89 -20.50
CA PHE A 51 27.44 6.28 -21.20
C PHE A 51 27.95 5.36 -22.30
N ALA A 52 27.52 4.10 -22.27
CA ALA A 52 28.02 3.04 -23.14
C ALA A 52 26.90 2.28 -23.87
N GLN A 53 27.26 1.70 -25.01
CA GLN A 53 26.37 0.86 -25.81
C GLN A 53 27.16 -0.31 -26.39
N PHE A 54 26.56 -1.50 -26.41
CA PHE A 54 27.09 -2.59 -27.22
C PHE A 54 26.93 -2.29 -28.72
N LYS A 55 27.84 -2.82 -29.52
CA LYS A 55 27.83 -2.68 -30.98
C LYS A 55 26.55 -3.20 -31.63
N ASP A 56 26.06 -4.33 -31.13
CA ASP A 56 24.87 -5.04 -31.60
C ASP A 56 23.65 -4.80 -30.70
N ASP A 57 23.69 -3.79 -29.83
CA ASP A 57 22.58 -3.43 -28.94
C ASP A 57 21.26 -3.37 -29.74
N PRO A 58 20.16 -4.00 -29.29
CA PRO A 58 18.89 -3.99 -30.01
C PRO A 58 18.29 -2.59 -30.21
N GLN A 59 17.52 -2.46 -31.31
CA GLN A 59 16.56 -1.35 -31.42
C GLN A 59 15.41 -1.63 -30.44
N ILE A 60 15.26 -0.77 -29.44
CA ILE A 60 14.19 -0.83 -28.45
C ILE A 60 13.39 0.45 -28.63
N GLU A 61 12.10 0.33 -28.93
CA GLU A 61 11.19 1.45 -29.05
C GLU A 61 10.91 2.02 -27.65
N ASN A 62 11.64 3.07 -27.27
CA ASN A 62 11.42 3.83 -26.03
C ASN A 62 11.83 5.29 -26.25
N ASN A 63 11.17 6.21 -25.55
CA ASN A 63 11.39 7.65 -25.62
C ASN A 63 12.58 8.13 -24.76
N GLY A 64 13.23 7.26 -23.97
CA GLY A 64 14.23 7.65 -22.97
C GLY A 64 15.67 7.85 -23.48
N TRP A 65 16.19 6.94 -24.33
CA TRP A 65 17.52 7.03 -24.94
C TRP A 65 17.60 6.17 -26.23
N ALA A 66 17.68 6.85 -27.37
CA ALA A 66 17.71 6.20 -28.69
C ALA A 66 19.04 5.48 -28.99
N LYS A 67 18.97 4.37 -29.72
CA LYS A 67 20.15 3.62 -30.17
C LYS A 67 21.07 4.48 -31.03
N ASN A 68 22.38 4.28 -30.88
CA ASN A 68 23.47 4.98 -31.58
C ASN A 68 23.44 6.49 -31.37
N SER A 69 22.83 6.97 -30.30
CA SER A 69 22.78 8.38 -29.96
C SER A 69 23.36 8.61 -28.57
N TYR A 70 24.05 9.73 -28.38
CA TYR A 70 24.41 10.18 -27.04
C TYR A 70 23.15 10.73 -26.36
N PRO A 71 22.83 10.35 -25.10
CA PRO A 71 21.64 10.84 -24.43
C PRO A 71 21.66 12.36 -24.32
N THR A 72 20.58 13.03 -24.71
CA THR A 72 20.48 14.50 -24.67
C THR A 72 20.61 15.08 -23.26
N TRP A 73 20.30 14.27 -22.24
CA TRP A 73 20.39 14.61 -20.82
C TRP A 73 21.72 14.19 -20.16
N ALA A 74 22.61 13.49 -20.85
CA ALA A 74 23.81 12.89 -20.28
C ALA A 74 24.72 13.92 -19.59
N ASN A 75 25.03 15.04 -20.24
CA ASN A 75 25.88 16.10 -19.67
C ASN A 75 25.27 16.81 -18.45
N THR A 76 23.99 16.57 -18.14
CA THR A 76 23.29 17.13 -16.96
C THR A 76 23.05 16.09 -15.87
N PHE A 77 23.60 14.88 -16.02
CA PHE A 77 23.38 13.76 -15.11
C PHE A 77 24.01 13.97 -13.72
N VAL A 78 25.15 14.67 -13.67
CA VAL A 78 25.85 15.09 -12.45
C VAL A 78 26.49 16.46 -12.70
N ASN A 79 26.62 17.29 -11.66
CA ASN A 79 27.27 18.59 -11.75
C ASN A 79 28.78 18.48 -11.47
N ALA A 80 29.60 19.13 -12.28
CA ALA A 80 31.05 19.19 -12.10
C ALA A 80 31.49 20.06 -10.91
N TYR A 81 30.63 20.98 -10.47
CA TYR A 81 30.91 21.94 -9.40
C TYR A 81 29.69 22.09 -8.49
N PRO A 82 29.88 22.49 -7.22
CA PRO A 82 28.78 22.88 -6.35
C PRO A 82 27.97 24.01 -6.98
N SER A 83 26.69 24.13 -6.63
CA SER A 83 25.90 25.25 -7.12
C SER A 83 26.29 26.55 -6.40
N GLU A 84 26.72 27.57 -7.16
CA GLU A 84 27.04 28.90 -6.63
C GLU A 84 25.75 29.68 -6.36
N GLY A 85 25.09 29.46 -5.22
CA GLY A 85 23.87 30.19 -4.85
C GLY A 85 22.64 29.92 -5.71
N GLU A 86 22.77 29.13 -6.78
CA GLU A 86 21.66 28.59 -7.57
C GLU A 86 21.22 27.23 -7.02
N ARG A 87 19.96 26.83 -7.27
CA ARG A 87 19.52 25.46 -7.03
C ARG A 87 20.11 24.54 -8.10
N TYR A 88 20.53 23.33 -7.74
CA TYR A 88 20.93 22.32 -8.72
C TYR A 88 19.85 22.13 -9.80
N ALA A 89 20.27 21.78 -11.02
CA ALA A 89 19.35 21.48 -12.11
C ALA A 89 18.45 20.28 -11.73
N TRP A 90 17.15 20.40 -12.00
CA TRP A 90 16.16 19.40 -11.62
C TRP A 90 16.46 18.01 -12.20
N ASN A 91 16.33 16.96 -11.37
CA ASN A 91 16.49 15.52 -11.63
C ASN A 91 17.92 15.07 -11.98
N ASN A 92 18.92 15.43 -11.17
CA ASN A 92 20.27 14.91 -11.33
C ASN A 92 20.90 14.41 -10.03
N LEU A 93 22.02 13.69 -10.14
CA LEU A 93 22.62 12.98 -9.01
C LEU A 93 23.13 13.94 -7.93
N SER A 94 23.67 15.08 -8.33
CA SER A 94 24.13 16.12 -7.41
C SER A 94 22.99 16.75 -6.63
N GLN A 95 21.87 17.07 -7.29
CA GLN A 95 20.67 17.58 -6.64
C GLN A 95 20.15 16.55 -5.62
N TYR A 96 19.98 15.29 -6.05
CA TYR A 96 19.42 14.24 -5.22
C TYR A 96 20.16 14.14 -3.89
N PHE A 97 21.48 13.95 -3.92
CA PHE A 97 22.26 13.78 -2.70
C PHE A 97 22.41 15.08 -1.89
N ASN A 98 22.43 16.24 -2.54
CA ASN A 98 22.40 17.52 -1.83
C ASN A 98 21.08 17.70 -1.06
N GLU A 99 19.94 17.33 -1.66
CA GLU A 99 18.62 17.42 -1.04
C GLU A 99 18.48 16.40 0.09
N MET A 100 18.82 15.12 -0.15
CA MET A 100 18.77 14.10 0.89
C MET A 100 19.70 14.38 2.07
N SER A 101 20.85 15.01 1.85
CA SER A 101 21.80 15.30 2.93
C SER A 101 21.67 16.70 3.53
N ASN A 102 20.70 17.50 3.06
CA ASN A 102 20.56 18.91 3.40
C ASN A 102 21.89 19.69 3.24
N GLY A 103 22.58 19.44 2.13
CA GLY A 103 23.87 20.04 1.78
C GLY A 103 25.09 19.51 2.51
N THR A 104 24.93 18.55 3.44
CA THR A 104 26.03 17.96 4.20
C THR A 104 26.94 17.09 3.32
N PHE A 105 26.38 16.47 2.30
CA PHE A 105 27.07 15.58 1.36
C PHE A 105 26.72 15.94 -0.09
N GLN A 106 27.73 15.93 -0.96
CA GLN A 106 27.57 16.24 -2.37
C GLN A 106 28.21 15.17 -3.25
N VAL A 107 27.49 14.78 -4.29
CA VAL A 107 28.06 14.02 -5.41
C VAL A 107 28.33 14.98 -6.54
N LEU A 108 29.60 15.18 -6.87
CA LEU A 108 30.04 16.06 -7.96
C LEU A 108 30.89 15.26 -8.93
N GLY A 109 30.89 15.62 -10.19
CA GLY A 109 31.58 14.80 -11.17
C GLY A 109 31.45 15.26 -12.59
N ASP A 110 32.19 14.59 -13.44
CA ASP A 110 32.25 14.88 -14.86
C ASP A 110 31.63 13.73 -15.66
N VAL A 111 31.08 14.06 -16.82
CA VAL A 111 30.47 13.11 -17.74
C VAL A 111 31.31 13.05 -19.00
N TYR A 112 31.64 11.85 -19.47
CA TYR A 112 32.24 11.69 -20.79
C TYR A 112 31.27 12.18 -21.87
N ASN A 113 31.70 13.14 -22.68
CA ASN A 113 30.84 13.94 -23.57
C ASN A 113 30.45 13.24 -24.88
N SER A 114 30.66 11.92 -24.99
CA SER A 114 30.34 11.13 -26.16
C SER A 114 29.85 9.74 -25.77
N LEU A 115 29.08 9.11 -26.66
CA LEU A 115 28.69 7.70 -26.51
C LEU A 115 29.91 6.81 -26.73
N VAL A 116 30.15 5.86 -25.81
CA VAL A 116 31.17 4.82 -26.00
C VAL A 116 30.50 3.56 -26.57
N ILE A 117 30.89 3.17 -27.79
CA ILE A 117 30.39 1.94 -28.42
C ILE A 117 31.48 0.86 -28.36
N THR A 118 31.12 -0.36 -27.99
CA THR A 118 32.04 -1.50 -27.97
C THR A 118 32.54 -1.86 -29.37
N ASP A 119 33.75 -2.42 -29.49
CA ASP A 119 34.34 -2.82 -30.78
C ASP A 119 33.70 -4.09 -31.34
N ASN A 120 33.25 -4.96 -30.44
CA ASN A 120 32.66 -6.24 -30.74
C ASN A 120 31.21 -6.32 -30.27
N ASN A 121 30.50 -7.29 -30.83
CA ASN A 121 29.16 -7.67 -30.40
C ASN A 121 29.20 -8.21 -28.97
N GLU A 122 28.08 -8.12 -28.26
CA GLU A 122 27.98 -8.53 -26.86
C GLU A 122 28.44 -9.99 -26.66
N SER A 123 28.11 -10.89 -27.60
CA SER A 123 28.49 -12.31 -27.57
C SER A 123 29.99 -12.58 -27.57
N TYR A 124 30.83 -11.63 -27.98
CA TYR A 124 32.29 -11.74 -27.94
C TYR A 124 32.83 -11.75 -26.51
N TYR A 125 32.20 -10.98 -25.61
CA TYR A 125 32.69 -10.81 -24.26
C TYR A 125 32.26 -11.98 -23.38
N SER A 126 33.18 -12.51 -22.59
CA SER A 126 32.91 -13.59 -21.64
C SER A 126 32.40 -13.06 -20.30
N THR A 127 32.78 -11.84 -19.92
CA THR A 127 32.37 -11.19 -18.67
C THR A 127 32.17 -9.70 -18.90
N ILE A 128 31.29 -9.06 -18.10
CA ILE A 128 31.12 -7.60 -18.14
C ILE A 128 32.41 -6.85 -17.81
N GLY A 129 33.31 -7.46 -17.03
CA GLY A 129 34.60 -6.86 -16.70
C GLY A 129 35.50 -6.61 -17.92
N GLN A 130 35.41 -7.45 -18.95
CA GLN A 130 36.13 -7.23 -20.21
C GLN A 130 35.57 -6.01 -20.95
N VAL A 131 34.25 -5.81 -20.88
CA VAL A 131 33.55 -4.68 -21.50
C VAL A 131 33.89 -3.38 -20.78
N ASN A 132 33.77 -3.34 -19.46
CA ASN A 132 34.12 -2.19 -18.63
C ASN A 132 35.59 -1.77 -18.86
N ARG A 133 36.49 -2.76 -18.92
CA ARG A 133 37.90 -2.52 -19.27
C ARG A 133 38.07 -1.86 -20.64
N GLU A 134 37.39 -2.35 -21.67
CA GLU A 134 37.45 -1.75 -23.01
C GLU A 134 36.92 -0.31 -22.99
N ILE A 135 35.78 -0.07 -22.33
CA ILE A 135 35.15 1.25 -22.23
C ILE A 135 36.11 2.24 -21.57
N ILE A 136 36.71 1.87 -20.43
CA ILE A 136 37.66 2.73 -19.70
C ILE A 136 38.88 3.03 -20.57
N MET A 137 39.47 2.03 -21.21
CA MET A 137 40.65 2.22 -22.06
C MET A 137 40.36 3.08 -23.31
N LYS A 138 39.12 3.13 -23.79
CA LYS A 138 38.71 4.02 -24.89
C LYS A 138 38.60 5.48 -24.45
N VAL A 139 38.30 5.71 -23.18
CA VAL A 139 38.12 7.05 -22.60
C VAL A 139 39.42 7.62 -22.03
N ASP A 140 40.32 6.75 -21.53
CA ASP A 140 41.63 7.06 -20.94
C ASP A 140 42.47 8.11 -21.69
N PRO A 141 42.61 8.09 -23.04
CA PRO A 141 43.36 9.13 -23.74
C PRO A 141 42.80 10.56 -23.64
N TYR A 142 41.56 10.71 -23.17
CA TYR A 142 40.81 11.98 -23.15
C TYR A 142 40.48 12.46 -21.74
N VAL A 143 40.76 11.66 -20.71
CA VAL A 143 40.33 11.92 -19.33
C VAL A 143 41.47 11.64 -18.39
N ASN A 144 41.73 12.57 -17.47
CA ASN A 144 42.70 12.36 -16.40
C ASN A 144 42.03 11.70 -15.19
N PHE A 145 42.16 10.38 -15.07
CA PHE A 145 41.59 9.61 -13.97
C PHE A 145 42.19 9.95 -12.60
N ALA A 146 43.37 10.58 -12.55
CA ALA A 146 44.00 10.98 -11.28
C ALA A 146 43.19 12.00 -10.47
N VAL A 147 42.24 12.69 -11.10
CA VAL A 147 41.34 13.65 -10.44
C VAL A 147 40.25 12.97 -9.61
N TYR A 148 40.00 11.66 -9.79
CA TYR A 148 38.98 10.90 -9.08
C TYR A 148 39.56 10.00 -7.99
N ASP A 149 40.77 10.25 -7.53
CA ASP A 149 41.39 9.66 -6.33
C ASP A 149 41.43 10.76 -5.26
N ASN A 150 40.35 10.86 -4.49
CA ASN A 150 40.10 11.85 -3.44
C ASN A 150 39.69 11.22 -2.11
N LEU A 151 39.66 9.89 -2.04
CA LEU A 151 39.51 9.14 -0.80
C LEU A 151 40.76 8.32 -0.49
N ASN A 152 41.02 8.13 0.80
CA ASN A 152 41.94 7.13 1.31
C ASN A 152 41.11 6.18 2.16
N GLY A 153 40.68 5.07 1.56
CA GLY A 153 39.59 4.26 2.09
C GLY A 153 38.30 5.09 2.23
N ASN A 154 37.86 5.36 3.44
CA ASN A 154 36.64 6.11 3.74
C ASN A 154 36.86 7.54 4.25
N LEU A 155 38.08 8.06 4.11
CA LEU A 155 38.44 9.40 4.57
C LEU A 155 38.86 10.27 3.40
N PRO A 156 38.65 11.60 3.45
CA PRO A 156 39.22 12.51 2.47
C PRO A 156 40.75 12.33 2.40
N GLY A 157 41.30 12.15 1.19
CA GLY A 157 42.72 11.87 1.00
C GLY A 157 43.02 11.35 -0.40
N THR A 158 44.16 10.70 -0.59
CA THR A 158 44.43 9.97 -1.83
C THR A 158 45.14 8.67 -1.45
N ASP A 159 44.80 7.54 -2.05
CA ASP A 159 45.46 6.25 -1.82
C ASP A 159 46.01 5.60 -3.10
N GLY A 160 45.90 6.29 -4.23
CA GLY A 160 46.33 5.80 -5.54
C GLY A 160 45.23 5.01 -6.27
N ILE A 161 44.02 4.95 -5.74
CA ILE A 161 42.87 4.24 -6.33
C ILE A 161 41.86 5.28 -6.81
N VAL A 162 41.27 5.05 -7.98
CA VAL A 162 40.13 5.84 -8.44
C VAL A 162 38.89 5.47 -7.63
N ASP A 163 38.32 6.44 -6.92
CA ASP A 163 37.25 6.28 -5.94
C ASP A 163 35.98 5.70 -6.57
N PHE A 164 35.48 6.36 -7.64
CA PHE A 164 34.13 6.09 -8.13
C PHE A 164 33.91 6.41 -9.62
N ILE A 165 33.50 5.39 -10.39
CA ILE A 165 33.11 5.51 -11.80
C ILE A 165 31.70 4.93 -11.96
N TYR A 166 30.85 5.60 -12.73
CA TYR A 166 29.59 5.06 -13.23
C TYR A 166 29.77 4.62 -14.69
N ILE A 167 29.51 3.35 -14.99
CA ILE A 167 29.32 2.88 -16.37
C ILE A 167 27.84 2.57 -16.58
N ILE A 168 27.19 3.37 -17.44
CA ILE A 168 25.76 3.31 -17.71
C ILE A 168 25.55 2.76 -19.12
N TYR A 169 25.09 1.52 -19.20
CA TYR A 169 24.74 0.88 -20.45
C TYR A 169 23.34 1.27 -20.91
N ARG A 170 23.19 1.54 -22.21
CA ARG A 170 21.87 1.69 -22.81
C ARG A 170 21.05 0.42 -22.58
N ASN A 171 21.60 -0.74 -22.95
CA ASN A 171 21.05 -2.07 -22.73
C ASN A 171 22.20 -3.08 -22.56
N ALA A 172 22.00 -4.14 -21.78
CA ALA A 172 22.88 -5.29 -21.69
C ALA A 172 22.02 -6.58 -21.64
N SER A 173 22.57 -7.73 -22.03
CA SER A 173 21.89 -9.01 -21.81
C SER A 173 22.15 -9.51 -20.40
N ASP A 174 21.20 -10.27 -19.88
CA ASP A 174 21.32 -10.93 -18.56
C ASP A 174 22.62 -11.75 -18.48
N ARG A 175 23.03 -12.40 -19.58
CA ARG A 175 24.29 -13.17 -19.66
C ARG A 175 25.50 -12.40 -19.14
N LEU A 176 25.60 -11.11 -19.41
CA LEU A 176 26.68 -10.26 -18.91
C LEU A 176 26.29 -9.48 -17.64
N MET A 177 25.03 -9.06 -17.55
CA MET A 177 24.50 -8.29 -16.43
C MET A 177 23.10 -8.80 -16.06
N ASN A 178 23.01 -9.75 -15.12
CA ASN A 178 21.74 -10.29 -14.60
C ASN A 178 20.94 -9.29 -13.73
N TYR A 179 21.42 -8.05 -13.58
CA TYR A 179 20.86 -7.05 -12.68
C TYR A 179 20.78 -5.70 -13.40
N THR A 180 19.80 -4.87 -13.03
CA THR A 180 19.66 -3.49 -13.51
C THR A 180 20.82 -2.62 -13.05
N GLY A 181 21.31 -2.84 -11.82
CA GLY A 181 22.46 -2.15 -11.25
C GLY A 181 23.36 -3.08 -10.44
N LYS A 182 24.63 -2.68 -10.30
CA LYS A 182 25.59 -3.36 -9.46
C LYS A 182 26.57 -2.36 -8.85
N ALA A 183 26.57 -2.28 -7.51
CA ALA A 183 27.52 -1.54 -6.68
C ALA A 183 28.92 -2.19 -6.65
N LEU A 184 29.46 -2.46 -7.83
CA LEU A 184 30.77 -3.06 -8.07
C LEU A 184 31.16 -2.81 -9.51
N LEU A 185 32.28 -2.12 -9.74
CA LEU A 185 32.89 -1.99 -11.06
C LEU A 185 33.85 -3.16 -11.31
N ASN A 186 33.36 -4.17 -12.02
CA ASN A 186 34.21 -5.27 -12.46
C ASN A 186 35.05 -4.84 -13.67
N VAL A 187 36.37 -5.04 -13.64
CA VAL A 187 37.29 -4.77 -14.76
C VAL A 187 38.16 -5.98 -15.14
N SER A 188 37.76 -7.18 -14.69
CA SER A 188 38.45 -8.48 -14.80
C SER A 188 39.82 -8.57 -14.11
N ALA A 189 40.63 -7.51 -14.13
CA ALA A 189 41.90 -7.36 -13.43
C ALA A 189 42.16 -5.87 -13.16
N THR A 190 42.99 -5.55 -12.17
CA THR A 190 43.38 -4.16 -11.87
C THR A 190 43.90 -3.45 -13.12
N LEU A 191 43.33 -2.28 -13.40
CA LEU A 191 43.71 -1.37 -14.46
C LEU A 191 44.57 -0.25 -13.91
N TYR A 192 45.53 0.20 -14.71
CA TYR A 192 46.38 1.35 -14.40
C TYR A 192 46.12 2.44 -15.43
N VAL A 193 45.67 3.59 -14.97
CA VAL A 193 45.30 4.77 -15.78
C VAL A 193 45.84 6.01 -15.08
N ASP A 194 46.52 6.89 -15.80
CA ASP A 194 47.10 8.14 -15.26
C ASP A 194 47.88 8.00 -13.93
N GLY A 195 48.60 6.89 -13.77
CA GLY A 195 49.36 6.61 -12.54
C GLY A 195 48.50 6.19 -11.33
N LYS A 196 47.20 6.01 -11.51
CA LYS A 196 46.25 5.46 -10.53
C LYS A 196 45.82 4.04 -10.89
N ARG A 197 45.18 3.39 -9.93
CA ARG A 197 44.62 2.05 -10.05
C ARG A 197 43.10 2.13 -10.13
N ILE A 198 42.49 1.47 -11.11
CA ILE A 198 41.09 1.08 -11.07
C ILE A 198 41.09 -0.40 -10.69
N ILE A 199 40.62 -0.70 -9.49
CA ILE A 199 40.60 -2.06 -8.96
C ILE A 199 39.24 -2.71 -9.23
N ASN A 200 39.25 -4.03 -9.46
CA ASN A 200 38.04 -4.83 -9.46
C ASN A 200 37.68 -5.05 -7.99
N ASN A 201 36.84 -4.21 -7.40
CA ASN A 201 36.68 -4.26 -5.95
C ASN A 201 35.27 -4.04 -5.42
N THR A 202 35.00 -4.76 -4.34
CA THR A 202 33.83 -4.65 -3.48
C THR A 202 33.98 -3.59 -2.41
N ASP A 203 35.19 -3.04 -2.24
CA ASP A 203 35.44 -1.88 -1.38
C ASP A 203 35.29 -0.54 -2.14
N ILE A 204 35.48 0.59 -1.44
CA ILE A 204 35.63 1.92 -2.05
C ILE A 204 36.79 1.86 -3.04
N GLY A 205 36.54 2.28 -4.27
CA GLY A 205 37.43 2.09 -5.41
C GLY A 205 36.80 1.19 -6.48
N GLY A 206 36.38 1.80 -7.58
CA GLY A 206 35.77 1.11 -8.72
C GLY A 206 34.45 1.74 -9.15
N GLY A 207 33.49 1.93 -8.25
CA GLY A 207 32.16 2.49 -8.57
C GLY A 207 31.16 1.46 -9.07
N VAL A 208 30.21 1.86 -9.91
CA VAL A 208 29.03 1.04 -10.26
C VAL A 208 28.87 0.84 -11.76
N GLN A 209 28.17 -0.23 -12.09
CA GLN A 209 27.71 -0.53 -13.45
C GLN A 209 26.20 -0.72 -13.44
N GLN A 210 25.53 -0.19 -14.45
CA GLN A 210 24.08 -0.34 -14.59
C GLN A 210 23.66 -0.46 -16.05
N GLN A 211 22.51 -1.05 -16.29
CA GLN A 211 21.86 -1.17 -17.59
C GLN A 211 20.45 -0.55 -17.58
N GLY A 212 19.73 -0.67 -18.69
CA GLY A 212 18.36 -0.14 -18.79
C GLY A 212 18.29 1.37 -19.05
N GLY A 213 19.40 1.99 -19.45
CA GLY A 213 19.44 3.42 -19.78
C GLY A 213 18.46 3.82 -20.89
N TYR A 214 18.02 2.88 -21.74
CA TYR A 214 16.95 3.12 -22.73
C TYR A 214 15.64 3.64 -22.12
N ASN A 215 15.38 3.39 -20.82
CA ASN A 215 14.24 3.90 -20.07
C ASN A 215 14.31 5.40 -19.76
N GLY A 216 15.47 6.03 -20.01
CA GLY A 216 15.66 7.47 -19.91
C GLY A 216 16.21 7.94 -18.56
N ARG A 217 16.21 9.26 -18.39
CA ARG A 217 16.94 9.98 -17.35
C ARG A 217 16.55 9.55 -15.93
N ASP A 218 15.27 9.59 -15.60
CA ASP A 218 14.81 9.37 -14.22
C ASP A 218 15.11 7.93 -13.79
N TYR A 219 14.78 6.93 -14.62
CA TYR A 219 15.16 5.54 -14.38
C TYR A 219 16.66 5.42 -14.07
N THR A 220 17.50 5.96 -14.96
CA THR A 220 18.96 5.91 -14.86
C THR A 220 19.49 6.58 -13.59
N LEU A 221 18.91 7.73 -13.20
CA LEU A 221 19.32 8.52 -12.04
C LEU A 221 19.19 7.74 -10.74
N TYR A 222 18.05 7.11 -10.54
CA TYR A 222 17.74 6.51 -9.25
C TYR A 222 18.31 5.10 -9.09
N VAL A 223 18.52 4.37 -10.19
CA VAL A 223 19.40 3.19 -10.14
C VAL A 223 20.79 3.64 -9.69
N ALA A 224 21.34 4.70 -10.30
CA ALA A 224 22.65 5.22 -9.91
C ALA A 224 22.73 5.70 -8.45
N ALA A 225 21.65 6.32 -7.93
CA ALA A 225 21.56 6.72 -6.53
C ALA A 225 21.47 5.51 -5.59
N HIS A 226 20.67 4.50 -5.93
CA HIS A 226 20.52 3.27 -5.16
C HIS A 226 21.82 2.48 -5.08
N GLU A 227 22.52 2.31 -6.21
CA GLU A 227 23.80 1.60 -6.22
C GLU A 227 24.87 2.35 -5.41
N LEU A 228 24.82 3.69 -5.35
CA LEU A 228 25.66 4.44 -4.41
C LEU A 228 25.25 4.20 -2.95
N GLY A 229 23.95 4.05 -2.71
CA GLY A 229 23.36 3.64 -1.43
C GLY A 229 24.01 2.40 -0.81
N HIS A 230 24.39 1.41 -1.61
CA HIS A 230 25.10 0.23 -1.10
C HIS A 230 26.49 0.55 -0.51
N TYR A 231 27.14 1.65 -0.90
CA TYR A 231 28.38 2.15 -0.28
C TYR A 231 28.13 2.94 1.02
N PHE A 232 26.89 3.36 1.27
CA PHE A 232 26.51 4.03 2.51
C PHE A 232 26.05 3.06 3.60
N PHE A 233 25.22 2.09 3.24
CA PHE A 233 24.59 1.17 4.20
C PHE A 233 25.28 -0.20 4.28
N GLY A 234 26.21 -0.46 3.36
CA GLY A 234 26.94 -1.71 3.25
C GLY A 234 26.06 -2.85 2.75
N SER A 235 26.19 -3.22 1.47
CA SER A 235 25.62 -4.41 0.82
C SER A 235 24.31 -4.92 1.44
N GLY A 236 23.18 -4.40 0.98
CA GLY A 236 21.85 -4.91 1.31
C GLY A 236 20.80 -3.81 1.24
N HIS A 237 19.60 -4.20 1.62
CA HIS A 237 18.37 -3.48 1.36
C HIS A 237 17.52 -3.42 2.63
N ILE A 238 16.54 -2.53 2.62
CA ILE A 238 15.60 -2.32 3.71
C ILE A 238 14.30 -3.00 3.30
N ASP A 239 13.96 -4.04 4.03
CA ASP A 239 12.68 -4.74 3.90
C ASP A 239 11.53 -3.88 4.43
N PHE A 240 10.32 -4.15 3.93
CA PHE A 240 9.04 -3.71 4.52
C PHE A 240 8.76 -2.19 4.51
N VAL A 241 9.56 -1.40 3.79
CA VAL A 241 9.36 0.06 3.58
C VAL A 241 8.68 0.42 2.26
N SER A 242 8.22 -0.58 1.50
CA SER A 242 7.63 -0.42 0.17
C SER A 242 8.52 0.48 -0.72
N ASN A 243 7.95 1.44 -1.47
CA ASN A 243 8.70 2.43 -2.26
C ASN A 243 9.02 3.71 -1.47
N LEU A 244 8.94 3.73 -0.14
CA LEU A 244 9.15 4.97 0.64
C LEU A 244 10.62 5.25 0.99
N ALA A 245 11.54 4.37 0.59
CA ALA A 245 12.98 4.42 0.86
C ALA A 245 13.82 4.26 -0.44
N LEU A 246 15.06 4.73 -0.42
CA LEU A 246 15.99 4.52 -1.53
C LEU A 246 16.46 3.07 -1.62
N MET A 247 16.80 2.47 -0.48
CA MET A 247 17.40 1.13 -0.38
C MET A 247 16.37 0.00 -0.26
N THR A 248 15.17 0.16 -0.80
CA THR A 248 14.15 -0.90 -0.81
C THR A 248 14.47 -2.02 -1.81
N ASP A 249 14.03 -3.25 -1.52
CA ASP A 249 14.17 -4.45 -2.37
C ASP A 249 13.24 -4.49 -3.59
N LEU A 250 12.29 -3.55 -3.72
CA LEU A 250 11.25 -3.62 -4.76
C LEU A 250 11.66 -3.01 -6.11
N PRO A 251 11.18 -3.57 -7.25
CA PRO A 251 11.79 -3.38 -8.58
C PRO A 251 11.42 -2.08 -9.28
N VAL A 252 10.79 -1.14 -8.58
CA VAL A 252 10.00 -0.11 -9.24
C VAL A 252 10.83 1.16 -9.37
N TRP A 253 11.78 1.12 -10.30
CA TRP A 253 12.55 2.28 -10.77
C TRP A 253 11.67 3.30 -11.54
N ASN A 254 10.40 3.46 -11.15
CA ASN A 254 9.45 4.50 -11.57
C ASN A 254 8.50 5.02 -10.46
N SER A 255 8.45 4.44 -9.26
CA SER A 255 7.69 4.96 -8.08
C SER A 255 8.65 5.56 -7.04
N SER A 256 8.17 6.04 -5.89
CA SER A 256 8.86 6.92 -4.91
C SER A 256 10.30 6.55 -4.51
N ARG A 257 11.19 7.55 -4.36
CA ARG A 257 12.65 7.30 -4.26
C ARG A 257 13.42 8.31 -3.41
N GLY A 258 12.71 9.11 -2.64
CA GLY A 258 13.32 9.92 -1.59
C GLY A 258 13.84 9.01 -0.49
N MET A 259 14.96 9.36 0.13
CA MET A 259 15.46 8.59 1.27
C MET A 259 14.52 8.73 2.46
N HIS A 260 14.13 7.59 3.01
CA HIS A 260 13.34 7.51 4.23
C HIS A 260 14.13 8.08 5.43
N SER A 261 13.42 8.55 6.46
CA SER A 261 14.04 9.21 7.61
C SER A 261 14.97 8.31 8.40
N PHE A 262 14.74 7.00 8.39
CA PHE A 262 15.70 6.05 8.94
C PHE A 262 17.04 6.08 8.22
N GLU A 263 17.03 6.05 6.88
CA GLU A 263 18.23 6.06 6.06
C GLU A 263 19.04 7.34 6.32
N ARG A 264 18.37 8.50 6.24
CA ARG A 264 19.01 9.81 6.43
C ARG A 264 19.56 9.99 7.86
N TYR A 265 18.85 9.50 8.87
CA TYR A 265 19.33 9.54 10.26
C TYR A 265 20.56 8.65 10.46
N LYS A 266 20.57 7.43 9.88
CA LYS A 266 21.72 6.52 9.96
C LYS A 266 22.98 7.11 9.31
N LEU A 267 22.81 7.97 8.29
CA LEU A 267 23.92 8.71 7.67
C LEU A 267 24.31 9.98 8.43
N GLY A 268 23.57 10.35 9.47
CA GLY A 268 23.78 11.57 10.24
C GLY A 268 23.32 12.85 9.54
N TRP A 269 22.44 12.73 8.53
CA TRP A 269 21.95 13.87 7.74
C TRP A 269 20.77 14.58 8.39
N ILE A 270 20.01 13.87 9.22
CA ILE A 270 18.87 14.43 9.95
C ILE A 270 18.91 13.99 11.42
N SER A 271 18.06 14.61 12.24
CA SER A 271 17.84 14.24 13.63
C SER A 271 16.36 14.10 13.91
N TYR A 272 16.01 13.26 14.88
CA TYR A 272 14.63 13.08 15.31
C TYR A 272 14.27 14.01 16.46
N THR A 273 13.01 14.42 16.52
CA THR A 273 12.41 15.08 17.70
C THR A 273 11.63 14.04 18.50
N ASP A 274 12.05 13.80 19.74
CA ASP A 274 11.36 12.84 20.62
C ASP A 274 10.06 13.41 21.16
N ILE A 275 8.99 12.61 21.05
CA ILE A 275 7.66 12.89 21.58
C ILE A 275 7.32 11.83 22.63
N THR A 276 7.16 12.25 23.88
CA THR A 276 6.94 11.36 25.04
C THR A 276 5.83 11.82 25.98
N THR A 277 5.18 12.94 25.65
CA THR A 277 4.10 13.54 26.45
C THR A 277 2.97 13.98 25.55
N ASP A 278 1.78 14.16 26.12
CA ASP A 278 0.62 14.68 25.40
C ASP A 278 0.93 16.05 24.78
N GLY A 279 0.40 16.32 23.59
CA GLY A 279 0.55 17.62 22.94
C GLY A 279 0.35 17.60 21.43
N GLU A 280 0.23 18.79 20.86
CA GLU A 280 0.14 19.01 19.42
C GLU A 280 1.53 19.28 18.83
N VAL A 281 1.78 18.73 17.64
CA VAL A 281 2.95 19.03 16.83
C VAL A 281 2.50 19.38 15.42
N THR A 282 2.88 20.57 14.97
CA THR A 282 2.77 20.96 13.57
C THR A 282 4.00 20.50 12.81
N MET A 283 3.79 19.72 11.75
CA MET A 283 4.84 19.15 10.92
C MET A 283 4.83 19.73 9.50
N THR A 284 6.01 20.12 9.02
CA THR A 284 6.26 20.54 7.64
C THR A 284 6.55 19.34 6.74
N ASP A 285 6.72 19.59 5.43
CA ASP A 285 7.09 18.55 4.48
C ASP A 285 8.46 17.96 4.86
N TYR A 286 8.48 16.67 5.20
CA TYR A 286 9.66 15.98 5.73
C TYR A 286 10.85 16.07 4.77
N MET A 287 10.63 15.84 3.48
CA MET A 287 11.68 15.76 2.47
C MET A 287 12.41 17.08 2.24
N THR A 288 11.76 18.22 2.52
CA THR A 288 12.35 19.55 2.35
C THR A 288 12.76 20.24 3.65
N THR A 289 12.31 19.75 4.81
CA THR A 289 12.54 20.42 6.11
C THR A 289 13.19 19.55 7.16
N ASP A 290 13.36 18.26 6.88
CA ASP A 290 13.98 17.26 7.76
C ASP A 290 13.25 17.04 9.08
N GLN A 291 12.03 17.56 9.21
CA GLN A 291 11.24 17.41 10.41
C GLN A 291 10.66 16.00 10.50
N VAL A 292 11.13 15.25 11.50
CA VAL A 292 10.68 13.90 11.81
C VAL A 292 10.44 13.79 13.32
N CYS A 293 9.28 13.26 13.68
CA CYS A 293 8.96 12.96 15.07
C CYS A 293 9.30 11.49 15.36
N ARG A 294 9.84 11.22 16.54
CA ARG A 294 10.05 9.87 17.06
C ARG A 294 9.25 9.67 18.34
N VAL A 295 8.48 8.59 18.41
CA VAL A 295 7.86 8.11 19.65
C VAL A 295 8.68 6.93 20.16
N PRO A 296 9.55 7.12 21.16
CA PRO A 296 10.38 6.04 21.69
C PRO A 296 9.57 5.10 22.59
N ILE A 297 9.70 3.78 22.36
CA ILE A 297 9.05 2.74 23.19
C ILE A 297 10.08 2.01 24.05
N SER A 298 11.19 1.60 23.42
CA SER A 298 12.34 0.97 24.08
C SER A 298 13.61 1.22 23.27
N ASN A 299 14.75 0.72 23.75
CA ASN A 299 16.00 0.78 22.98
C ASN A 299 15.92 0.02 21.65
N ASN A 300 15.02 -0.96 21.54
CA ASN A 300 14.85 -1.79 20.36
C ASN A 300 13.59 -1.47 19.56
N GLU A 301 12.83 -0.44 19.95
CA GLU A 301 11.56 -0.14 19.33
C GLU A 301 11.19 1.34 19.43
N TYR A 302 10.82 1.93 18.31
CA TYR A 302 10.25 3.27 18.26
C TYR A 302 9.40 3.46 17.01
N PHE A 303 8.55 4.48 17.03
CA PHE A 303 7.79 4.90 15.85
C PHE A 303 8.41 6.17 15.26
N LEU A 304 8.47 6.26 13.93
CA LEU A 304 8.80 7.48 13.20
C LEU A 304 7.56 8.02 12.52
N ILE A 305 7.45 9.34 12.47
CA ILE A 305 6.37 10.02 11.78
C ILE A 305 6.98 11.01 10.79
N GLU A 306 6.55 10.91 9.53
CA GLU A 306 6.90 11.81 8.44
C GLU A 306 5.63 12.45 7.88
N ASN A 307 5.66 13.76 7.59
CA ASN A 307 4.60 14.41 6.82
C ASN A 307 5.07 14.59 5.37
N ARG A 308 4.59 13.76 4.45
CA ARG A 308 4.98 13.78 3.04
C ARG A 308 3.97 14.58 2.23
N LYS A 309 4.41 15.73 1.68
CA LYS A 309 3.57 16.61 0.87
C LYS A 309 3.96 16.61 -0.59
N ARG A 310 4.91 15.77 -1.00
CA ARG A 310 5.40 15.66 -2.38
C ARG A 310 5.92 16.99 -2.92
N THR A 311 6.50 17.80 -2.03
CA THR A 311 7.10 19.10 -2.40
C THR A 311 8.41 18.87 -3.16
N SER A 312 9.16 17.85 -2.75
CA SER A 312 10.37 17.40 -3.42
C SER A 312 10.05 16.65 -4.72
N PRO A 313 10.83 16.82 -5.81
CA PRO A 313 10.74 15.95 -6.99
C PRO A 313 10.93 14.46 -6.69
N HIS A 314 11.69 14.18 -5.62
CA HIS A 314 12.11 12.84 -5.25
C HIS A 314 11.10 12.14 -4.34
N ASP A 315 10.19 12.91 -3.73
CA ASP A 315 9.05 12.37 -3.00
C ASP A 315 7.93 11.99 -3.97
N LYS A 316 7.79 10.70 -4.26
CA LYS A 316 6.68 10.18 -5.07
C LYS A 316 5.75 9.29 -4.26
N ALA A 317 5.66 9.51 -2.94
CA ALA A 317 4.62 8.87 -2.14
C ALA A 317 3.26 9.02 -2.87
N GLY A 318 2.47 7.96 -2.88
CA GLY A 318 1.18 7.89 -3.58
C GLY A 318 0.25 8.94 -2.99
N ASP A 319 0.10 8.87 -1.67
CA ASP A 319 -0.71 9.79 -0.90
C ASP A 319 0.08 10.93 -0.24
N ILE A 320 -0.65 12.01 0.04
CA ILE A 320 -0.16 13.14 0.82
C ILE A 320 -0.71 13.01 2.22
N GLY A 321 0.17 13.02 3.21
CA GLY A 321 -0.24 12.93 4.60
C GLY A 321 0.87 12.45 5.50
N PHE A 322 0.47 11.83 6.61
CA PHE A 322 1.38 11.37 7.64
C PHE A 322 1.64 9.89 7.49
N TYR A 323 2.90 9.54 7.23
CA TYR A 323 3.35 8.15 7.25
C TYR A 323 3.89 7.84 8.64
N ILE A 324 3.43 6.74 9.21
CA ILE A 324 3.85 6.27 10.52
C ILE A 324 4.58 4.95 10.33
N TYR A 325 5.83 4.90 10.77
CA TYR A 325 6.70 3.73 10.64
C TYR A 325 6.95 3.16 12.02
N ARG A 326 6.85 1.84 12.18
CA ARG A 326 7.32 1.12 13.38
C ARG A 326 8.70 0.53 13.09
N ILE A 327 9.69 0.95 13.88
CA ILE A 327 11.07 0.49 13.77
C ILE A 327 11.36 -0.49 14.89
N LEU A 328 11.82 -1.68 14.54
CA LEU A 328 12.24 -2.73 15.45
C LEU A 328 13.71 -3.09 15.21
N TYR A 329 14.44 -3.30 16.30
CA TYR A 329 15.86 -3.66 16.32
C TYR A 329 16.72 -2.71 15.46
N PRO A 330 16.67 -1.39 15.70
CA PRO A 330 17.31 -0.37 14.87
C PRO A 330 18.84 -0.48 14.81
N GLU A 331 19.47 -1.20 15.74
CA GLU A 331 20.92 -1.44 15.78
C GLU A 331 21.37 -2.61 14.89
N LEU A 332 20.44 -3.43 14.39
CA LEU A 332 20.80 -4.45 13.41
C LEU A 332 21.18 -3.80 12.10
N ARG A 333 22.07 -4.49 11.35
CA ARG A 333 22.45 -4.08 9.99
C ARG A 333 21.22 -3.97 9.07
N TYR A 334 20.23 -4.84 9.28
CA TYR A 334 18.94 -4.84 8.61
C TYR A 334 17.85 -4.75 9.68
N PRO A 335 17.37 -3.54 10.00
CA PRO A 335 16.28 -3.35 10.95
C PRO A 335 14.97 -3.83 10.34
N TRP A 336 13.97 -4.06 11.18
CA TRP A 336 12.61 -4.31 10.71
C TRP A 336 11.86 -2.99 10.74
N ILE A 337 11.39 -2.52 9.58
CA ILE A 337 10.68 -1.25 9.46
C ILE A 337 9.32 -1.54 8.83
N ASP A 338 8.24 -1.36 9.59
CA ASP A 338 6.88 -1.54 9.07
C ASP A 338 6.22 -0.18 8.86
N VAL A 339 5.71 0.07 7.66
CA VAL A 339 4.82 1.20 7.42
C VAL A 339 3.45 0.78 7.94
N LEU A 340 2.91 1.52 8.90
CA LEU A 340 1.61 1.19 9.47
C LEU A 340 0.51 1.54 8.48
N CYS A 341 -0.29 0.57 8.09
CA CYS A 341 -1.36 0.80 7.12
C CYS A 341 -2.44 1.73 7.69
N ALA A 342 -2.74 2.80 6.97
CA ALA A 342 -3.88 3.66 7.25
C ALA A 342 -5.20 2.96 6.86
N ASP A 343 -5.13 2.04 5.90
CA ASP A 343 -6.27 1.52 5.14
C ASP A 343 -7.10 0.42 5.79
N GLY A 344 -6.58 -0.30 6.79
CA GLY A 344 -7.25 -1.52 7.26
C GLY A 344 -6.84 -2.76 6.45
N ASN A 345 -7.35 -3.93 6.86
CA ASN A 345 -7.06 -5.19 6.17
C ASN A 345 -8.07 -5.46 5.03
N TRP A 346 -7.67 -5.49 3.76
CA TRP A 346 -8.56 -5.76 2.62
C TRP A 346 -8.27 -7.09 1.89
N ASN A 347 -9.31 -7.74 1.34
CA ASN A 347 -9.15 -8.72 0.26
C ASN A 347 -9.33 -8.01 -1.09
N PHE A 348 -8.74 -8.56 -2.14
CA PHE A 348 -8.70 -7.96 -3.46
C PHE A 348 -9.22 -8.91 -4.56
N ASN A 349 -9.90 -8.37 -5.59
CA ASN A 349 -10.21 -9.06 -6.84
C ASN A 349 -9.24 -8.60 -7.92
N VAL A 350 -8.79 -9.53 -8.75
CA VAL A 350 -7.92 -9.24 -9.89
C VAL A 350 -8.71 -9.42 -11.17
N ASN A 351 -8.77 -8.38 -12.00
CA ASN A 351 -9.20 -8.52 -13.37
C ASN A 351 -7.98 -8.53 -14.30
N THR A 352 -7.58 -9.73 -14.72
CA THR A 352 -6.41 -9.95 -15.58
C THR A 352 -6.61 -9.44 -17.01
N SER A 353 -7.84 -9.12 -17.41
CA SER A 353 -8.18 -8.68 -18.77
C SER A 353 -7.91 -7.18 -18.98
N ASN A 354 -8.06 -6.38 -17.94
CA ASN A 354 -7.89 -4.93 -17.96
C ASN A 354 -6.84 -4.43 -16.95
N HIS A 355 -6.16 -5.35 -16.27
CA HIS A 355 -5.14 -5.07 -15.28
C HIS A 355 -5.64 -4.15 -14.16
N THR A 356 -6.83 -4.41 -13.62
CA THR A 356 -7.36 -3.68 -12.45
C THR A 356 -7.43 -4.57 -11.22
N LEU A 357 -6.93 -4.03 -10.11
CA LEU A 357 -7.18 -4.51 -8.75
C LEU A 357 -8.42 -3.80 -8.21
N THR A 358 -9.30 -4.53 -7.52
CA THR A 358 -10.51 -3.96 -6.94
C THR A 358 -10.69 -4.54 -5.55
N ARG A 359 -10.73 -3.68 -4.53
CA ARG A 359 -11.04 -4.04 -3.14
C ARG A 359 -12.36 -4.83 -3.11
N THR A 360 -12.38 -5.98 -2.43
CA THR A 360 -13.58 -6.84 -2.37
C THR A 360 -14.21 -6.86 -1.00
N THR A 361 -13.58 -7.55 -0.05
CA THR A 361 -14.13 -7.81 1.27
C THR A 361 -13.00 -7.70 2.28
N PRO A 362 -13.14 -6.97 3.37
CA PRO A 362 -12.05 -6.94 4.34
C PRO A 362 -11.70 -8.26 5.01
N ASN A 363 -10.40 -8.40 5.30
CA ASN A 363 -9.78 -9.62 5.79
C ASN A 363 -9.69 -9.61 7.31
N LYS A 364 -10.44 -10.52 7.95
CA LYS A 364 -10.49 -10.65 9.43
C LYS A 364 -9.19 -11.19 10.05
N ASN A 365 -8.30 -11.82 9.26
CA ASN A 365 -7.08 -12.48 9.75
C ASN A 365 -5.79 -11.71 9.45
N GLY A 366 -5.90 -10.44 9.03
CA GLY A 366 -4.86 -9.43 9.19
C GLY A 366 -3.49 -9.76 8.62
N LYS A 367 -3.44 -9.91 7.29
CA LYS A 367 -2.26 -9.52 6.52
C LYS A 367 -2.74 -8.81 5.27
N ASP A 368 -2.03 -7.77 4.86
CA ASP A 368 -2.22 -7.05 3.59
C ASP A 368 -1.81 -7.91 2.37
N GLU A 369 -1.82 -9.24 2.53
CA GLU A 369 -1.22 -10.18 1.60
C GLU A 369 -2.08 -10.34 0.33
N MET A 370 -1.70 -9.62 -0.73
CA MET A 370 -1.72 -10.22 -2.07
C MET A 370 -0.72 -11.38 -2.14
N ASN A 371 -1.14 -12.58 -1.75
CA ASN A 371 -0.36 -13.79 -2.03
C ASN A 371 -0.51 -14.18 -3.52
N PHE A 372 0.26 -13.56 -4.41
CA PHE A 372 0.44 -14.06 -5.78
C PHE A 372 1.43 -15.23 -5.80
N TYR A 373 0.94 -16.43 -6.08
CA TYR A 373 1.77 -17.53 -6.56
C TYR A 373 1.13 -18.12 -7.81
N GLN A 374 1.81 -18.02 -8.96
CA GLN A 374 1.45 -18.84 -10.12
C GLN A 374 2.24 -20.14 -10.05
N GLU A 375 1.56 -21.28 -9.99
CA GLU A 375 2.20 -22.60 -9.99
C GLU A 375 2.29 -23.12 -11.43
N VAL A 376 3.50 -23.10 -12.01
CA VAL A 376 3.76 -23.64 -13.35
C VAL A 376 4.76 -24.79 -13.21
N ALA A 377 4.35 -25.99 -13.64
CA ALA A 377 5.15 -27.21 -13.56
C ALA A 377 5.68 -27.56 -12.15
N GLY A 378 4.93 -27.23 -11.09
CA GLY A 378 5.29 -27.51 -9.69
C GLY A 378 6.24 -26.49 -9.06
N PHE A 379 6.51 -25.37 -9.75
CA PHE A 379 7.27 -24.23 -9.23
C PHE A 379 6.33 -23.04 -9.04
N LYS A 380 6.44 -22.38 -7.88
CA LYS A 380 5.71 -21.17 -7.55
C LYS A 380 6.52 -19.96 -8.04
N TYR A 381 5.95 -19.16 -8.93
CA TYR A 381 6.51 -17.91 -9.41
C TYR A 381 5.73 -16.74 -8.82
N ALA A 382 6.42 -15.76 -8.22
CA ALA A 382 5.88 -14.43 -8.00
C ALA A 382 5.94 -13.70 -9.34
N CYS A 383 4.80 -13.29 -9.89
CA CYS A 383 4.75 -12.66 -11.21
C CYS A 383 5.33 -11.23 -11.13
N TYR A 384 6.58 -11.07 -11.53
CA TYR A 384 7.19 -9.79 -11.84
C TYR A 384 6.69 -9.29 -13.22
N ILE A 385 6.41 -7.97 -13.33
CA ILE A 385 6.17 -7.08 -14.50
C ILE A 385 4.85 -6.26 -14.37
N PRO A 386 4.87 -4.93 -14.68
CA PRO A 386 4.46 -3.90 -13.73
C PRO A 386 3.22 -3.12 -14.16
N VAL A 387 2.10 -3.24 -13.42
CA VAL A 387 0.95 -2.33 -13.56
C VAL A 387 0.24 -2.09 -12.21
N TYR A 388 0.66 -2.73 -11.12
CA TYR A 388 -0.13 -2.75 -9.89
C TYR A 388 0.54 -1.91 -8.81
N HIS A 389 -0.19 -0.91 -8.33
CA HIS A 389 0.24 0.12 -7.40
C HIS A 389 -0.02 -0.27 -5.93
N GLU A 390 -0.33 -1.54 -5.65
CA GLU A 390 -0.87 -1.99 -4.35
C GLU A 390 -0.14 -3.26 -3.81
N ASP A 391 1.06 -3.56 -4.34
CA ASP A 391 1.77 -4.85 -4.14
C ASP A 391 2.65 -4.94 -2.87
N ALA A 392 2.16 -4.57 -1.69
CA ALA A 392 2.90 -4.86 -0.45
C ALA A 392 2.03 -5.41 0.67
N ALA A 393 2.44 -6.55 1.24
CA ALA A 393 1.86 -7.17 2.43
C ALA A 393 2.12 -6.39 3.74
N TRP A 394 2.68 -5.17 3.60
CA TRP A 394 3.28 -4.26 4.57
C TRP A 394 3.03 -2.86 4.02
N GLY A 395 2.71 -1.86 4.86
CA GLY A 395 2.16 -0.61 4.35
C GLY A 395 2.99 0.05 3.24
N ASP A 396 2.30 0.78 2.36
CA ASP A 396 2.86 1.24 1.09
C ASP A 396 2.82 2.75 0.91
N THR A 397 3.00 3.19 -0.34
CA THR A 397 2.99 4.60 -0.69
C THR A 397 1.60 5.23 -0.62
N GLU A 398 0.55 4.48 -0.35
CA GLU A 398 -0.85 4.87 -0.29
C GLU A 398 -1.43 4.73 1.14
N ASP A 399 -0.57 4.51 2.15
CA ASP A 399 -0.96 4.37 3.56
C ASP A 399 -0.79 5.64 4.40
N ALA A 400 -0.99 6.81 3.79
CA ALA A 400 -0.89 8.06 4.54
C ALA A 400 -2.09 8.25 5.48
N PHE A 401 -1.83 8.51 6.76
CA PHE A 401 -2.85 9.01 7.67
C PHE A 401 -3.17 10.47 7.33
N ASP A 402 -4.45 10.78 7.21
CA ASP A 402 -4.95 12.10 6.82
C ASP A 402 -6.32 12.40 7.45
N LEU A 403 -6.91 13.56 7.12
CA LEU A 403 -8.22 13.94 7.66
C LEU A 403 -9.42 13.26 6.98
N THR A 404 -9.24 12.70 5.79
CA THR A 404 -10.34 12.29 4.90
C THR A 404 -10.60 10.80 4.94
N PHE A 405 -9.55 10.03 5.22
CA PHE A 405 -9.53 8.60 5.04
C PHE A 405 -9.29 7.88 6.37
N ASN A 406 -8.13 8.06 7.03
CA ASN A 406 -7.90 7.57 8.39
C ASN A 406 -7.03 8.57 9.16
N ASN A 407 -7.60 9.15 10.21
CA ASN A 407 -6.98 10.24 10.94
C ASN A 407 -6.44 9.82 12.32
N VAL A 408 -6.50 8.53 12.66
CA VAL A 408 -6.10 8.05 13.99
C VAL A 408 -5.34 6.74 13.90
N LEU A 409 -4.17 6.69 14.52
CA LEU A 409 -3.54 5.43 14.96
C LEU A 409 -3.95 5.19 16.42
N SER A 410 -5.02 4.41 16.62
CA SER A 410 -5.57 4.10 17.95
C SER A 410 -4.85 2.96 18.69
N PRO A 411 -5.11 2.77 20.01
CA PRO A 411 -4.39 1.80 20.82
C PRO A 411 -4.73 0.35 20.50
N ALA A 412 -5.89 0.06 19.91
CA ALA A 412 -6.40 -1.31 19.84
C ALA A 412 -7.15 -1.66 18.54
N SER A 413 -7.40 -0.70 17.65
CA SER A 413 -8.33 -0.90 16.52
C SER A 413 -7.73 -0.69 15.13
N ASN A 414 -6.46 -0.28 15.01
CA ASN A 414 -5.82 -0.33 13.69
C ASN A 414 -5.48 -1.79 13.35
N PRO A 415 -5.58 -2.16 12.05
CA PRO A 415 -5.33 -3.52 11.56
C PRO A 415 -4.03 -4.15 12.07
N HIS A 416 -2.92 -3.39 12.08
CA HIS A 416 -1.61 -3.89 12.49
C HIS A 416 -1.36 -3.85 14.00
N THR A 417 -2.12 -3.07 14.77
CA THR A 417 -1.98 -3.02 16.24
C THR A 417 -2.33 -4.38 16.86
N TYR A 418 -3.28 -5.13 16.29
CA TYR A 418 -3.69 -6.43 16.83
C TYR A 418 -2.58 -7.50 16.75
N ASN A 419 -1.73 -7.44 15.72
CA ASN A 419 -0.65 -8.41 15.52
C ASN A 419 0.46 -8.30 16.58
N TRP A 420 0.55 -7.17 17.25
CA TRP A 420 1.62 -6.86 18.20
C TRP A 420 1.13 -6.43 19.59
N GLY A 421 -0.18 -6.51 19.82
CA GLY A 421 -0.81 -6.07 21.06
C GLY A 421 -1.09 -4.57 21.12
N PRO A 422 -1.89 -4.13 22.11
CA PRO A 422 -2.34 -2.75 22.17
C PRO A 422 -1.19 -1.77 22.41
N LEU A 423 -1.25 -0.62 21.75
CA LEU A 423 -0.33 0.49 21.99
C LEU A 423 -0.67 1.19 23.31
N SER A 424 0.32 1.85 23.90
CA SER A 424 0.15 2.66 25.12
C SER A 424 -0.02 4.15 24.80
N PHE A 425 -0.33 4.49 23.55
CA PHE A 425 -0.49 5.85 23.08
C PHE A 425 -1.41 5.89 21.85
N THR A 426 -1.87 7.09 21.51
CA THR A 426 -2.62 7.41 20.28
C THR A 426 -1.97 8.56 19.54
N ILE A 427 -1.98 8.46 18.20
CA ILE A 427 -1.59 9.54 17.29
C ILE A 427 -2.83 9.94 16.49
N GLU A 428 -3.29 11.18 16.63
CA GLU A 428 -4.45 11.72 15.92
C GLU A 428 -4.03 12.85 14.97
N VAL A 429 -4.32 12.70 13.69
CA VAL A 429 -4.27 13.79 12.71
C VAL A 429 -5.47 14.71 12.94
N ILE A 430 -5.19 15.94 13.38
CA ILE A 430 -6.20 16.97 13.70
C ILE A 430 -6.21 18.13 12.69
N GLY A 431 -5.23 18.17 11.79
CA GLY A 431 -5.13 19.16 10.72
C GLY A 431 -4.30 18.63 9.55
N SER A 432 -4.30 19.34 8.42
CA SER A 432 -3.51 18.97 7.22
C SER A 432 -1.99 18.95 7.44
N ASN A 433 -1.53 19.42 8.60
CA ASN A 433 -0.13 19.47 9.00
C ASN A 433 0.04 19.35 10.52
N THR A 434 -0.98 18.95 11.28
CA THR A 434 -0.90 18.92 12.74
C THR A 434 -1.38 17.57 13.27
N ILE A 435 -0.56 16.99 14.14
CA ILE A 435 -0.84 15.76 14.88
C ILE A 435 -0.97 16.09 16.36
N GLN A 436 -1.92 15.44 17.03
CA GLN A 436 -2.06 15.38 18.47
C GLN A 436 -1.61 14.02 18.98
N PHE A 437 -0.82 14.02 20.05
CA PHE A 437 -0.39 12.81 20.74
C PHE A 437 -1.10 12.65 22.09
N TYR A 438 -1.45 11.42 22.44
CA TYR A 438 -2.05 11.06 23.72
C TYR A 438 -1.30 9.87 24.34
N PHE A 439 -0.64 10.09 25.47
CA PHE A 439 0.11 9.10 26.25
C PHE A 439 -0.50 8.91 27.64
N THR A 440 -0.99 9.98 28.28
CA THR A 440 -1.56 9.90 29.64
C THR A 440 -2.84 9.07 29.65
N ASP A 441 -3.71 9.35 28.68
CA ASP A 441 -4.92 8.60 28.40
C ASP A 441 -4.98 8.32 26.89
N PRO A 442 -4.52 7.14 26.44
CA PRO A 442 -4.50 6.80 25.01
C PRO A 442 -5.88 6.82 24.36
N TYR A 443 -6.96 6.64 25.14
CA TYR A 443 -8.32 6.65 24.65
C TYR A 443 -8.94 8.06 24.64
N ALA A 444 -8.20 9.09 25.06
CA ALA A 444 -8.67 10.46 24.96
C ALA A 444 -8.72 10.98 23.51
N GLY A 445 -8.16 10.27 22.52
CA GLY A 445 -8.26 10.60 21.10
C GLY A 445 -9.65 10.32 20.51
N LYS A 446 -9.83 10.55 19.20
CA LYS A 446 -11.02 10.04 18.49
C LYS A 446 -10.92 8.51 18.30
N PRO A 447 -12.06 7.80 18.20
CA PRO A 447 -12.03 6.39 17.87
C PRO A 447 -11.52 6.16 16.43
N ALA A 448 -10.88 5.03 16.18
CA ALA A 448 -10.51 4.60 14.84
C ALA A 448 -11.76 4.39 13.97
N LYS A 449 -11.61 4.68 12.67
CA LYS A 449 -12.70 4.55 11.71
C LYS A 449 -13.22 3.12 11.65
N PRO A 450 -14.53 2.89 11.49
CA PRO A 450 -15.04 1.56 11.25
C PRO A 450 -14.51 1.00 9.93
N GLN A 451 -14.05 -0.23 9.97
CA GLN A 451 -13.51 -0.93 8.80
C GLN A 451 -14.50 -1.99 8.33
N ASN A 452 -14.42 -2.39 7.06
CA ASN A 452 -15.24 -3.47 6.52
C ASN A 452 -16.74 -3.23 6.48
N LEU A 453 -17.18 -2.02 6.15
CA LEU A 453 -18.59 -1.85 5.88
C LEU A 453 -18.97 -2.66 4.64
N GLN A 454 -19.88 -3.61 4.82
CA GLN A 454 -20.50 -4.40 3.77
C GLN A 454 -22.00 -4.22 3.84
N VAL A 455 -22.65 -4.29 2.68
CA VAL A 455 -24.11 -4.29 2.58
C VAL A 455 -24.57 -5.46 1.72
N SER A 456 -25.57 -6.19 2.20
CA SER A 456 -26.22 -7.30 1.48
C SER A 456 -27.73 -7.22 1.64
N SER A 457 -28.49 -8.09 0.96
CA SER A 457 -29.91 -8.26 1.26
C SER A 457 -30.09 -9.14 2.50
N SER A 458 -30.98 -8.73 3.40
CA SER A 458 -31.47 -9.57 4.49
C SER A 458 -32.57 -10.53 4.02
N VAL A 459 -32.97 -11.46 4.88
CA VAL A 459 -34.07 -12.43 4.62
C VAL A 459 -35.41 -11.74 4.31
N SER A 460 -35.61 -10.49 4.77
CA SER A 460 -36.82 -9.69 4.51
C SER A 460 -36.70 -8.73 3.32
N ASN A 461 -35.65 -8.87 2.50
CA ASN A 461 -35.31 -7.94 1.42
C ASN A 461 -35.05 -6.51 1.90
N ASN A 462 -34.48 -6.33 3.08
CA ASN A 462 -33.97 -5.04 3.55
C ASN A 462 -32.44 -5.02 3.47
N PRO A 463 -31.78 -3.88 3.29
CA PRO A 463 -30.32 -3.78 3.42
C PRO A 463 -29.84 -4.23 4.79
N LEU A 464 -28.93 -5.21 4.81
CA LEU A 464 -28.21 -5.68 5.99
C LEU A 464 -26.77 -5.15 5.90
N LEU A 465 -26.40 -4.32 6.85
CA LEU A 465 -25.06 -3.78 7.01
C LEU A 465 -24.29 -4.63 8.04
N THR A 466 -23.02 -4.91 7.74
CA THR A 466 -22.08 -5.55 8.69
C THR A 466 -20.71 -4.89 8.60
N TRP A 467 -19.98 -4.84 9.71
CA TRP A 467 -18.62 -4.28 9.77
C TRP A 467 -17.75 -4.92 10.85
N ASN A 468 -16.46 -4.56 10.88
CA ASN A 468 -15.51 -5.05 11.89
C ASN A 468 -15.74 -4.37 13.24
N ALA A 469 -15.60 -5.13 14.32
CA ALA A 469 -15.62 -4.58 15.68
C ALA A 469 -14.44 -3.63 15.88
N ASN A 470 -14.72 -2.44 16.41
CA ASN A 470 -13.70 -1.57 16.98
C ASN A 470 -13.50 -2.05 18.44
N SER A 471 -12.25 -2.31 18.80
CA SER A 471 -11.85 -2.92 20.08
C SER A 471 -11.35 -1.90 21.10
N GLU A 472 -11.55 -0.60 20.85
CA GLU A 472 -11.23 0.47 21.80
C GLU A 472 -12.12 0.37 23.04
N LEU A 473 -11.51 0.58 24.21
CA LEU A 473 -12.15 0.30 25.50
C LEU A 473 -13.26 1.29 25.85
N ASP A 474 -13.19 2.48 25.29
CA ASP A 474 -14.10 3.60 25.51
C ASP A 474 -15.13 3.77 24.39
N LEU A 475 -15.16 2.84 23.42
CA LEU A 475 -16.14 2.83 22.34
C LEU A 475 -17.57 2.72 22.89
N THR A 476 -18.45 3.63 22.48
CA THR A 476 -19.87 3.59 22.84
C THR A 476 -20.73 2.95 21.75
N GLY A 477 -20.42 3.21 20.47
CA GLY A 477 -21.11 2.56 19.36
C GLY A 477 -20.84 3.16 17.99
N TYR A 478 -21.78 2.97 17.07
CA TYR A 478 -21.71 3.40 15.68
C TYR A 478 -22.93 4.23 15.30
N SER A 479 -22.71 5.26 14.49
CA SER A 479 -23.76 6.05 13.83
C SER A 479 -23.79 5.67 12.35
N ILE A 480 -24.99 5.47 11.81
CA ILE A 480 -25.21 5.03 10.44
C ILE A 480 -25.84 6.17 9.65
N ASP A 481 -25.30 6.43 8.46
CA ASP A 481 -25.81 7.39 7.49
C ASP A 481 -26.21 6.65 6.20
N ARG A 482 -27.21 7.17 5.51
CA ARG A 482 -27.72 6.64 4.23
C ARG A 482 -27.78 7.74 3.18
N ALA A 483 -27.59 7.40 1.92
CA ALA A 483 -27.84 8.27 0.77
C ALA A 483 -28.45 7.49 -0.39
N GLU A 484 -29.27 8.16 -1.20
CA GLU A 484 -29.73 7.66 -2.49
C GLU A 484 -28.66 7.93 -3.57
N GLY A 485 -28.37 6.94 -4.40
CA GLY A 485 -27.35 6.93 -5.46
C GLY A 485 -26.00 6.34 -5.05
N THR A 486 -25.06 6.31 -6.01
CA THR A 486 -23.63 6.03 -5.82
C THR A 486 -22.75 7.14 -6.40
N GLY A 487 -21.46 7.14 -6.04
CA GLY A 487 -20.47 8.06 -6.60
C GLY A 487 -20.33 9.37 -5.82
N ALA A 488 -19.76 10.39 -6.48
CA ALA A 488 -19.47 11.68 -5.85
C ALA A 488 -20.73 12.57 -5.76
N GLY A 489 -20.80 13.40 -4.71
CA GLY A 489 -21.86 14.41 -4.56
C GLY A 489 -23.16 13.91 -3.90
N LEU A 490 -23.14 12.76 -3.24
CA LEU A 490 -24.29 12.22 -2.52
C LEU A 490 -24.77 13.15 -1.40
N THR A 491 -26.10 13.25 -1.26
CA THR A 491 -26.74 13.93 -0.13
C THR A 491 -27.06 12.91 0.94
N TRP A 492 -26.41 13.03 2.10
CA TRP A 492 -26.51 12.06 3.19
C TRP A 492 -27.62 12.43 4.18
N GLU A 493 -28.48 11.46 4.46
CA GLU A 493 -29.31 11.43 5.65
C GLU A 493 -28.49 10.88 6.82
N SER A 494 -28.08 11.76 7.73
CA SER A 494 -27.19 11.40 8.82
C SER A 494 -27.93 10.88 10.05
N GLY A 495 -27.35 9.85 10.69
CA GLY A 495 -27.84 9.34 11.97
C GLY A 495 -29.18 8.61 11.88
N ILE A 496 -29.44 7.89 10.78
CA ILE A 496 -30.66 7.08 10.63
C ILE A 496 -30.78 6.00 11.70
N ALA A 497 -29.66 5.56 12.27
CA ALA A 497 -29.61 4.68 13.41
C ALA A 497 -28.31 4.83 14.21
N GLN A 498 -28.36 4.42 15.48
CA GLN A 498 -27.20 4.21 16.33
C GLN A 498 -27.26 2.80 16.95
N THR A 499 -26.12 2.13 17.03
CA THR A 499 -26.03 0.77 17.56
C THR A 499 -24.67 0.50 18.19
N SER A 500 -24.62 -0.35 19.22
CA SER A 500 -23.37 -0.90 19.76
C SER A 500 -23.01 -2.25 19.13
N SER A 501 -23.87 -2.79 18.27
CA SER A 501 -23.62 -4.02 17.50
C SER A 501 -22.73 -3.72 16.29
N THR A 502 -22.17 -4.77 15.68
CA THR A 502 -21.40 -4.72 14.43
C THR A 502 -22.26 -5.05 13.20
N SER A 503 -23.58 -4.92 13.34
CA SER A 503 -24.55 -5.16 12.28
C SER A 503 -25.81 -4.33 12.49
N TYR A 504 -26.48 -4.01 11.38
CA TYR A 504 -27.72 -3.26 11.36
C TYR A 504 -28.57 -3.64 10.14
N VAL A 505 -29.89 -3.68 10.30
CA VAL A 505 -30.83 -3.87 9.18
C VAL A 505 -31.63 -2.59 9.00
N ASP A 506 -31.57 -2.01 7.81
CA ASP A 506 -32.35 -0.82 7.46
C ASP A 506 -33.77 -1.23 7.04
N TYR A 507 -34.70 -1.21 8.00
CA TYR A 507 -36.10 -1.57 7.75
C TYR A 507 -36.89 -0.49 7.00
N ASP A 508 -36.35 0.72 6.87
CA ASP A 508 -37.01 1.82 6.14
C ASP A 508 -36.81 1.68 4.62
N VAL A 509 -35.88 0.83 4.20
CA VAL A 509 -35.59 0.51 2.79
C VAL A 509 -36.00 -0.91 2.45
N ALA A 510 -36.84 -1.11 1.44
CA ALA A 510 -37.28 -2.43 0.97
C ALA A 510 -36.81 -2.74 -0.47
N LEU A 511 -35.80 -3.60 -0.62
CA LEU A 511 -35.23 -4.09 -1.87
C LEU A 511 -36.25 -4.94 -2.67
N ASN A 512 -37.17 -4.28 -3.38
CA ASN A 512 -38.07 -4.89 -4.36
C ASN A 512 -37.29 -5.20 -5.66
N PRO A 513 -37.62 -6.22 -6.49
CA PRO A 513 -37.05 -6.40 -7.86
C PRO A 513 -37.21 -5.21 -8.84
N VAL A 514 -37.67 -4.06 -8.37
CA VAL A 514 -37.81 -2.79 -9.10
C VAL A 514 -37.19 -1.68 -8.23
N PHE A 515 -35.96 -1.89 -7.77
CA PHE A 515 -35.18 -0.78 -7.22
C PHE A 515 -34.42 -0.18 -8.40
N GLU A 516 -34.89 0.98 -8.89
CA GLU A 516 -34.21 1.73 -9.95
C GLU A 516 -33.02 2.53 -9.39
N ASP A 517 -32.99 2.77 -8.07
CA ASP A 517 -32.02 3.63 -7.41
C ASP A 517 -31.03 2.83 -6.54
N GLU A 518 -29.75 3.10 -6.69
CA GLU A 518 -28.73 2.54 -5.80
C GLU A 518 -28.83 3.20 -4.42
N ILE A 519 -28.50 2.48 -3.34
CA ILE A 519 -28.46 3.07 -2.00
C ILE A 519 -27.07 2.89 -1.42
N SER A 520 -26.49 3.99 -0.94
CA SER A 520 -25.19 4.06 -0.31
C SER A 520 -25.32 4.23 1.21
N TYR A 521 -24.39 3.61 1.93
CA TYR A 521 -24.25 3.67 3.38
C TYR A 521 -22.83 4.03 3.75
N ARG A 522 -22.69 4.74 4.86
CA ARG A 522 -21.42 4.95 5.55
C ARG A 522 -21.67 4.93 7.05
N ILE A 523 -20.66 4.56 7.82
CA ILE A 523 -20.76 4.49 9.28
C ILE A 523 -19.59 5.21 9.93
N ARG A 524 -19.77 5.66 11.18
CA ARG A 524 -18.68 6.20 12.00
C ARG A 524 -18.81 5.73 13.44
N ALA A 525 -17.68 5.49 14.08
CA ALA A 525 -17.62 5.12 15.50
C ALA A 525 -17.77 6.37 16.36
N TYR A 526 -18.27 6.20 17.58
CA TYR A 526 -18.24 7.23 18.62
C TYR A 526 -17.93 6.66 20.00
N ASP A 527 -17.19 7.43 20.78
CA ASP A 527 -16.69 7.05 22.10
C ASP A 527 -17.54 7.61 23.25
N SER A 528 -17.15 7.27 24.47
CA SER A 528 -17.80 7.71 25.72
C SER A 528 -17.63 9.21 26.01
N LEU A 529 -16.71 9.89 25.32
CA LEU A 529 -16.49 11.33 25.36
C LEU A 529 -17.32 12.07 24.29
N GLY A 530 -18.06 11.33 23.45
CA GLY A 530 -18.90 11.87 22.39
C GLY A 530 -18.12 12.32 21.15
N LYS A 531 -16.86 11.90 20.99
CA LYS A 531 -16.10 12.16 19.76
C LYS A 531 -16.46 11.11 18.71
N TYR A 532 -16.40 11.54 17.45
CA TYR A 532 -16.70 10.69 16.29
C TYR A 532 -15.42 10.43 15.48
N SER A 533 -15.27 9.21 14.99
CA SER A 533 -14.27 8.88 13.97
C SER A 533 -14.59 9.58 12.64
N VAL A 534 -13.64 9.55 11.69
CA VAL A 534 -13.98 9.70 10.28
C VAL A 534 -14.93 8.58 9.84
N TYR A 535 -15.64 8.80 8.73
CA TYR A 535 -16.53 7.79 8.19
C TYR A 535 -15.74 6.60 7.63
N SER A 536 -16.37 5.42 7.63
CA SER A 536 -15.95 4.27 6.86
C SER A 536 -15.97 4.57 5.37
N GLU A 537 -15.41 3.65 4.59
CA GLU A 537 -15.73 3.56 3.17
C GLU A 537 -17.24 3.49 2.94
N ILE A 538 -17.64 3.91 1.74
CA ILE A 538 -19.02 3.84 1.29
C ILE A 538 -19.29 2.42 0.81
N ALA A 539 -20.33 1.79 1.37
CA ALA A 539 -20.87 0.52 0.87
C ALA A 539 -22.22 0.80 0.22
N TRP A 540 -22.50 0.18 -0.92
CA TRP A 540 -23.75 0.42 -1.66
C TRP A 540 -24.41 -0.88 -2.11
N ILE A 541 -25.73 -0.82 -2.28
CA ILE A 541 -26.55 -1.92 -2.77
C ILE A 541 -27.53 -1.41 -3.84
N GLY A 542 -27.59 -2.11 -4.97
CA GLY A 542 -28.39 -1.78 -6.15
C GLY A 542 -28.18 -2.83 -7.25
N ASP A 543 -29.03 -2.86 -8.28
CA ASP A 543 -28.90 -3.83 -9.36
C ASP A 543 -27.86 -3.37 -10.40
N ALA A 544 -26.65 -3.96 -10.34
CA ALA A 544 -25.57 -3.69 -11.29
C ALA A 544 -25.86 -4.21 -12.72
N VAL A 545 -27.00 -4.88 -12.97
CA VAL A 545 -27.36 -5.43 -14.28
C VAL A 545 -28.85 -5.25 -14.55
N LEU A 546 -29.29 -4.07 -14.99
CA LEU A 546 -30.40 -3.89 -15.96
C LEU A 546 -30.67 -2.40 -16.23
N HIS A 547 -30.00 -1.85 -17.25
CA HIS A 547 -30.48 -0.61 -17.85
C HIS A 547 -31.75 -0.86 -18.67
N LYS A 548 -32.75 0.00 -18.38
CA LYS A 548 -33.92 0.39 -19.19
C LYS A 548 -35.13 -0.53 -19.13
N TYR A 549 -36.05 -0.24 -18.23
CA TYR A 549 -37.46 -0.47 -18.52
C TYR A 549 -37.95 0.59 -19.52
N VAL A 550 -38.36 0.12 -20.69
CA VAL A 550 -39.06 0.91 -21.70
C VAL A 550 -40.50 1.10 -21.20
N ALA A 551 -40.96 2.34 -21.09
CA ALA A 551 -42.35 2.65 -20.82
C ALA A 551 -43.26 1.92 -21.84
N GLY A 552 -44.11 1.00 -21.36
CA GLY A 552 -45.13 0.35 -22.18
C GLY A 552 -45.30 -1.16 -22.07
N ALA A 553 -44.57 -1.88 -21.21
CA ALA A 553 -44.88 -3.28 -20.94
C ALA A 553 -46.00 -3.39 -19.88
N ASP A 554 -47.16 -3.87 -20.31
CA ASP A 554 -48.33 -4.12 -19.48
C ASP A 554 -47.97 -5.17 -18.42
N ILE A 555 -47.69 -4.73 -17.18
CA ILE A 555 -47.45 -5.63 -16.06
C ILE A 555 -48.77 -6.32 -15.76
N ASN A 556 -48.87 -7.57 -16.21
CA ASN A 556 -50.08 -8.37 -16.08
C ASN A 556 -50.12 -8.92 -14.64
N PHE A 557 -50.71 -8.15 -13.72
CA PHE A 557 -50.98 -8.61 -12.36
C PHE A 557 -52.01 -9.74 -12.41
N ASN A 558 -51.80 -10.79 -11.62
CA ASN A 558 -52.71 -11.92 -11.49
C ASN A 558 -53.45 -11.87 -10.16
N PHE A 559 -54.64 -12.48 -10.12
CA PHE A 559 -55.30 -12.71 -8.83
C PHE A 559 -54.58 -13.84 -8.08
N TYR A 560 -53.91 -13.49 -6.98
CA TYR A 560 -53.09 -14.44 -6.21
C TYR A 560 -53.19 -14.18 -4.70
N LEU A 561 -53.20 -15.26 -3.92
CA LEU A 561 -53.12 -15.22 -2.45
C LEU A 561 -52.00 -16.16 -2.02
N ASP A 562 -50.98 -15.63 -1.33
CA ASP A 562 -49.82 -16.40 -0.90
C ASP A 562 -50.11 -17.22 0.36
N ASN A 563 -49.25 -18.20 0.67
CA ASN A 563 -49.27 -18.87 1.97
C ASN A 563 -48.80 -17.89 3.05
N ALA A 564 -49.49 -17.86 4.19
CA ALA A 564 -49.06 -17.02 5.29
C ALA A 564 -47.70 -17.46 5.83
N PHE A 565 -46.84 -16.50 6.20
CA PHE A 565 -45.53 -16.78 6.79
C PHE A 565 -45.24 -15.86 7.99
N PRO A 566 -44.81 -16.42 9.14
CA PRO A 566 -44.65 -17.86 9.41
C PRO A 566 -45.99 -18.63 9.42
N ASN A 567 -45.99 -19.95 9.17
CA ASN A 567 -47.14 -20.84 9.34
C ASN A 567 -46.64 -22.29 9.56
N PRO A 568 -46.72 -22.87 10.77
CA PRO A 568 -47.44 -22.37 11.93
C PRO A 568 -46.92 -21.05 12.49
N PHE A 569 -47.76 -20.25 13.14
CA PHE A 569 -47.42 -18.91 13.64
C PHE A 569 -47.80 -18.69 15.10
N ASN A 570 -47.11 -17.77 15.78
CA ASN A 570 -47.38 -17.35 17.17
C ASN A 570 -46.92 -15.91 17.45
N PRO A 571 -47.79 -14.97 17.86
CA PRO A 571 -49.21 -14.91 17.60
C PRO A 571 -49.54 -14.20 16.27
N SER A 572 -48.55 -13.74 15.51
CA SER A 572 -48.74 -12.98 14.27
C SER A 572 -48.14 -13.65 13.03
N THR A 573 -48.80 -13.50 11.88
CA THR A 573 -48.31 -13.95 10.57
C THR A 573 -48.60 -12.91 9.49
N ASN A 574 -47.87 -12.97 8.39
CA ASN A 574 -48.08 -12.09 7.24
C ASN A 574 -48.85 -12.83 6.15
N ILE A 575 -49.83 -12.16 5.57
CA ILE A 575 -50.59 -12.65 4.43
C ILE A 575 -50.35 -11.69 3.25
N ASN A 576 -49.75 -12.21 2.18
CA ASN A 576 -49.50 -11.46 0.95
C ASN A 576 -50.53 -11.84 -0.12
N TYR A 577 -50.99 -10.86 -0.91
CA TYR A 577 -51.89 -11.09 -2.03
C TYR A 577 -51.70 -10.10 -3.17
N GLU A 578 -52.22 -10.43 -4.35
CA GLU A 578 -52.14 -9.64 -5.57
C GLU A 578 -53.52 -9.56 -6.22
N ILE A 579 -53.87 -8.37 -6.75
CA ILE A 579 -55.11 -8.16 -7.49
C ILE A 579 -54.83 -7.63 -8.91
N PRO A 580 -55.50 -8.17 -9.94
CA PRO A 580 -55.24 -7.85 -11.34
C PRO A 580 -55.88 -6.53 -11.80
N LYS A 581 -56.87 -6.03 -11.05
CA LYS A 581 -57.71 -4.88 -11.40
C LYS A 581 -58.08 -4.10 -10.15
N ASP A 582 -58.25 -2.79 -10.33
CA ASP A 582 -58.75 -1.88 -9.30
C ASP A 582 -60.16 -2.31 -8.87
N GLY A 583 -60.42 -2.30 -7.56
CA GLY A 583 -61.71 -2.70 -7.06
C GLY A 583 -61.75 -2.88 -5.54
N MET A 584 -62.94 -3.22 -5.05
CA MET A 584 -63.12 -3.55 -3.64
C MET A 584 -62.46 -4.89 -3.32
N VAL A 585 -61.57 -4.90 -2.33
CA VAL A 585 -60.88 -6.09 -1.85
C VAL A 585 -61.33 -6.40 -0.43
N THR A 586 -61.69 -7.66 -0.18
CA THR A 586 -61.93 -8.15 1.16
C THR A 586 -61.00 -9.32 1.47
N LEU A 587 -60.28 -9.24 2.59
CA LEU A 587 -59.48 -10.32 3.14
C LEU A 587 -60.00 -10.62 4.54
N LYS A 588 -60.52 -11.83 4.74
CA LYS A 588 -61.18 -12.24 5.99
C LYS A 588 -60.61 -13.55 6.50
N VAL A 589 -60.64 -13.73 7.81
CA VAL A 589 -60.23 -14.96 8.50
C VAL A 589 -61.45 -15.61 9.14
N PHE A 590 -61.54 -16.93 9.05
CA PHE A 590 -62.61 -17.78 9.53
C PHE A 590 -62.06 -18.91 10.40
N ASN A 591 -62.86 -19.38 11.35
CA ASN A 591 -62.57 -20.62 12.09
C ASN A 591 -62.97 -21.86 11.26
N ILE A 592 -62.68 -23.06 11.76
CA ILE A 592 -62.99 -24.33 11.06
C ILE A 592 -64.50 -24.60 10.88
N LEU A 593 -65.36 -23.91 11.64
CA LEU A 593 -66.82 -23.97 11.50
C LEU A 593 -67.34 -22.99 10.44
N GLY A 594 -66.46 -22.20 9.81
CA GLY A 594 -66.81 -21.20 8.81
C GLY A 594 -67.32 -19.87 9.38
N SER A 595 -67.21 -19.64 10.69
CA SER A 595 -67.55 -18.35 11.29
C SER A 595 -66.40 -17.35 11.09
N GLU A 596 -66.72 -16.13 10.65
CA GLU A 596 -65.73 -15.05 10.51
C GLU A 596 -65.18 -14.67 11.89
N VAL A 597 -63.85 -14.69 12.04
CA VAL A 597 -63.16 -14.31 13.28
C VAL A 597 -62.49 -12.94 13.18
N LYS A 598 -62.11 -12.50 11.97
CA LYS A 598 -61.51 -11.18 11.75
C LYS A 598 -61.59 -10.77 10.28
N THR A 599 -62.01 -9.53 10.01
CA THR A 599 -61.77 -8.89 8.71
C THR A 599 -60.41 -8.18 8.77
N LEU A 600 -59.50 -8.50 7.85
CA LEU A 600 -58.17 -7.91 7.75
C LEU A 600 -58.10 -6.77 6.74
N VAL A 601 -58.87 -6.87 5.66
CA VAL A 601 -59.02 -5.81 4.64
C VAL A 601 -60.47 -5.77 4.20
N SER A 602 -61.00 -4.58 4.01
CA SER A 602 -62.29 -4.35 3.37
C SER A 602 -62.32 -2.94 2.78
N ASP A 603 -61.50 -2.71 1.76
CA ASP A 603 -61.29 -1.39 1.16
C ASP A 603 -61.14 -1.48 -0.36
N PHE A 604 -61.33 -0.34 -1.04
CA PHE A 604 -60.96 -0.19 -2.44
C PHE A 604 -59.44 -0.17 -2.58
N LYS A 605 -58.89 -0.98 -3.49
CA LYS A 605 -57.46 -1.10 -3.78
C LYS A 605 -57.22 -1.01 -5.28
N THR A 606 -56.13 -0.36 -5.70
CA THR A 606 -55.67 -0.32 -7.10
C THR A 606 -54.98 -1.64 -7.47
N ARG A 607 -54.84 -1.97 -8.76
CA ARG A 607 -54.11 -3.17 -9.20
C ARG A 607 -52.69 -3.19 -8.63
N GLY A 608 -52.25 -4.33 -8.10
CA GLY A 608 -50.95 -4.45 -7.44
C GLY A 608 -50.87 -5.54 -6.37
N LYS A 609 -49.72 -5.59 -5.70
CA LYS A 609 -49.40 -6.52 -4.59
C LYS A 609 -49.58 -5.84 -3.23
N TYR A 610 -50.03 -6.60 -2.24
CA TYR A 610 -50.41 -6.13 -0.91
C TYR A 610 -49.97 -7.11 0.17
N ARG A 611 -49.65 -6.59 1.37
CA ARG A 611 -49.31 -7.36 2.56
C ARG A 611 -50.12 -6.90 3.75
N VAL A 612 -50.63 -7.84 4.54
CA VAL A 612 -51.38 -7.56 5.76
C VAL A 612 -50.89 -8.45 6.90
N VAL A 613 -50.71 -7.86 8.08
CA VAL A 613 -50.35 -8.58 9.30
C VAL A 613 -51.61 -9.09 9.97
N PHE A 614 -51.69 -10.41 10.17
CA PHE A 614 -52.72 -11.02 11.00
C PHE A 614 -52.18 -11.27 12.40
N ASP A 615 -52.55 -10.40 13.34
CA ASP A 615 -52.36 -10.63 14.78
C ASP A 615 -53.54 -11.44 15.35
N ALA A 616 -53.24 -12.64 15.85
CA ALA A 616 -54.15 -13.60 16.42
C ALA A 616 -53.94 -13.80 17.94
N LYS A 617 -53.33 -12.83 18.65
CA LYS A 617 -53.05 -12.93 20.09
C LYS A 617 -54.26 -13.32 20.94
N ASN A 618 -55.46 -12.91 20.55
CA ASN A 618 -56.72 -13.20 21.26
C ASN A 618 -57.47 -14.43 20.76
N LEU A 619 -56.91 -15.21 19.82
CA LEU A 619 -57.54 -16.40 19.27
C LEU A 619 -56.92 -17.68 19.86
N PRO A 620 -57.68 -18.78 20.07
CA PRO A 620 -57.13 -20.05 20.54
C PRO A 620 -56.24 -20.72 19.48
N SER A 621 -55.26 -21.54 19.88
CA SER A 621 -54.47 -22.37 18.96
C SER A 621 -55.39 -23.27 18.15
N GLY A 622 -55.10 -23.44 16.86
CA GLY A 622 -55.95 -24.22 15.97
C GLY A 622 -55.82 -23.82 14.50
N LEU A 623 -56.60 -24.50 13.67
CA LEU A 623 -56.65 -24.28 12.23
C LEU A 623 -57.66 -23.17 11.89
N TYR A 624 -57.22 -22.20 11.11
CA TYR A 624 -58.02 -21.11 10.56
C TYR A 624 -57.97 -21.13 9.03
N ILE A 625 -58.94 -20.48 8.40
CA ILE A 625 -59.01 -20.29 6.95
C ILE A 625 -59.04 -18.80 6.68
N TYR A 626 -58.29 -18.31 5.71
CA TYR A 626 -58.35 -16.93 5.24
C TYR A 626 -58.75 -16.92 3.78
N GLU A 627 -59.58 -15.95 3.43
CA GLU A 627 -60.21 -15.82 2.14
C GLU A 627 -60.01 -14.41 1.60
N LEU A 628 -59.51 -14.33 0.38
CA LEU A 628 -59.40 -13.10 -0.40
C LEU A 628 -60.49 -13.08 -1.46
N ILE A 629 -61.21 -11.96 -1.56
CA ILE A 629 -62.17 -11.67 -2.61
C ILE A 629 -61.81 -10.32 -3.26
N SER A 630 -61.74 -10.29 -4.59
CA SER A 630 -61.62 -9.07 -5.39
C SER A 630 -62.40 -9.23 -6.70
N GLY A 631 -63.44 -8.41 -6.89
CA GLY A 631 -64.36 -8.56 -8.03
C GLY A 631 -65.00 -9.95 -8.10
N ASN A 632 -64.79 -10.65 -9.22
CA ASN A 632 -65.31 -12.01 -9.44
C ASN A 632 -64.36 -13.12 -8.95
N TYR A 633 -63.20 -12.78 -8.38
CA TYR A 633 -62.21 -13.74 -7.94
C TYR A 633 -62.30 -13.99 -6.44
N LYS A 634 -62.15 -15.26 -6.04
CA LYS A 634 -62.19 -15.72 -4.64
C LYS A 634 -61.21 -16.88 -4.45
N VAL A 635 -60.36 -16.80 -3.43
CA VAL A 635 -59.41 -17.86 -3.08
C VAL A 635 -59.25 -17.96 -1.56
N SER A 636 -59.13 -19.19 -1.06
CA SER A 636 -59.06 -19.48 0.37
C SER A 636 -57.88 -20.40 0.68
N LYS A 637 -57.19 -20.13 1.79
CA LYS A 637 -56.02 -20.90 2.26
C LYS A 637 -56.08 -21.12 3.78
N LYS A 638 -55.25 -22.03 4.29
CA LYS A 638 -55.24 -22.47 5.70
C LYS A 638 -54.08 -21.85 6.50
N LEU A 639 -54.31 -21.58 7.78
CA LEU A 639 -53.35 -21.07 8.76
C LEU A 639 -53.38 -21.98 10.00
N LEU A 640 -52.24 -22.27 10.59
CA LEU A 640 -52.14 -23.00 11.86
C LEU A 640 -51.56 -22.08 12.93
N LEU A 641 -52.38 -21.65 13.88
CA LEU A 641 -51.93 -20.91 15.06
C LEU A 641 -51.48 -21.90 16.13
N MET A 642 -50.22 -21.78 16.58
CA MET A 642 -49.67 -22.58 17.67
C MET A 642 -49.24 -21.62 18.78
N LYS A 643 -49.77 -21.77 19.99
CA LYS A 643 -49.39 -20.92 21.13
C LYS A 643 -48.43 -21.63 22.05
#